data_AF-A0A9Q0C0C2-F1
#
_entry.id   AF-A0A9Q0C0C2-F1
#
_cell.length_a   1.000
_cell.length_b   1.000
_cell.length_c   1.000
_cell.angle_alpha   90.00
_cell.angle_beta   90.00
_cell.angle_gamma   90.00
#
_symmetry.space_group_name_H-M   'P 1'
#
loop_
_entity.id
_entity.type
_entity.pdbx_description
1 polymer ?
#
loop_
_entity_poly.entity_id
_entity_poly.type
_entity_poly.pdbx_seq_one_letter_code
_entity_poly.pdbx_strand_id
1 'polypeptide(L)'
;MRDTYVGEGRALDPAEHYIVIVNQIGSGLGTSPHTLAGPYGRGGFPRVRIGDDVAAQERLLREHLGVEELALVFGGSMGAQQTYEWAVRFPDRVRRAAPLAGTARNFQHCTIFARTLADTLTGDPGYAGGFYRESADVREGLARHAGLFALHVLSNRFWTEERWRALGYSSADDFAVGFLGGYFEPMDAGDLVAQSWKWQHGDVSRHTGGDLAAALGRVTARTTVMPISTDQFFPPEDVASEQALVPGSELRVIEDVHGHAALFGLDPDYAGQVDAALVPAGCRPTRYRAFPPIDLPDRTWPSRTITEAPRWLSTDLRDGNQALIDPMSPARKMRMFELLVKMGYKEIEVGFPSASETDFSFVRQLVEGDLVPEDVTISVLTQAREDLIERTVQSLVGIHHANIHMYNALAPLFRRVVFHSGKDEVKDIAVRGTELVMKHAESWLDTTVIGYEYSPEIFTSTELPFSLEVCEAVSDVWQPEDGREIILNLPATVEVATPNVYADQIEWFGRQLTRRENTVISLHPHNDRGTGVAATELAMMAGADRVEGCLFGHGERTGNVDLVTLGMNLFSQGVEPMIDFSDIDEIRRTVEYCTQLPVHPRHPYAGDLVYTAFSGSHQDAIKKGLEALETEAAEAGHPVGEHPWEAPYLPIDPKDVGRSYEAVIRVNSQSGKGGVAYVIKSEHKLDLPRRLQIEFSGAVQKHTDGEGGEMSSADIWSAFRAEYLDREAPLHLEAVHSSGTRDGRDYLDATVVVDGTPHRIEASGNGPINALLNGLGELDGERFDVRLLDYAEHALSAGGDALAAAYVELVVPSSTGEDVLWGVGVHENIVTASLKAVVSAVNRTS
;
A
#
# COMPACT_ATOMS: atom_id res chain seq x y z
N MET A 1 -43.17 8.78 -6.18
CA MET A 1 -42.03 9.39 -5.46
C MET A 1 -41.18 8.36 -4.72
N ARG A 2 -41.71 7.51 -3.82
CA ARG A 2 -40.88 6.46 -3.17
C ARG A 2 -40.11 5.61 -4.18
N ASP A 3 -40.83 5.07 -5.17
CA ASP A 3 -40.27 4.15 -6.18
C ASP A 3 -39.27 4.85 -7.13
N THR A 4 -39.19 6.18 -7.10
CA THR A 4 -38.21 6.98 -7.84
C THR A 4 -36.82 6.90 -7.20
N TYR A 5 -36.73 6.66 -5.89
CA TYR A 5 -35.47 6.73 -5.12
C TYR A 5 -35.10 5.41 -4.43
N VAL A 6 -36.09 4.58 -4.09
CA VAL A 6 -35.90 3.32 -3.34
C VAL A 6 -36.23 2.12 -4.23
N GLY A 7 -35.32 1.14 -4.29
CA GLY A 7 -35.53 -0.10 -5.04
C GLY A 7 -34.27 -0.95 -5.15
N GLU A 8 -34.43 -2.20 -5.56
CA GLU A 8 -33.32 -3.14 -5.78
C GLU A 8 -32.33 -2.58 -6.81
N GLY A 9 -31.04 -2.61 -6.48
CA GLY A 9 -29.95 -2.10 -7.32
C GLY A 9 -29.77 -0.58 -7.35
N ARG A 10 -30.58 0.18 -6.59
CA ARG A 10 -30.44 1.64 -6.43
C ARG A 10 -29.52 2.00 -5.26
N ALA A 11 -29.17 3.27 -5.11
CA ALA A 11 -28.36 3.71 -3.97
C ALA A 11 -29.08 3.55 -2.62
N LEU A 12 -30.42 3.55 -2.63
CA LEU A 12 -31.27 3.27 -1.47
C LEU A 12 -31.97 1.92 -1.65
N ASP A 13 -31.19 0.84 -1.58
CA ASP A 13 -31.70 -0.54 -1.71
C ASP A 13 -32.20 -1.07 -0.35
N PRO A 14 -33.49 -1.48 -0.23
CA PRO A 14 -34.02 -2.06 1.01
C PRO A 14 -33.41 -3.43 1.38
N ALA A 15 -32.73 -4.11 0.45
CA ALA A 15 -31.97 -5.34 0.76
C ALA A 15 -30.68 -5.04 1.53
N GLU A 16 -30.13 -3.83 1.38
CA GLU A 16 -28.87 -3.38 1.98
C GLU A 16 -29.10 -2.44 3.18
N HIS A 17 -30.25 -1.78 3.24
CA HIS A 17 -30.51 -0.69 4.17
C HIS A 17 -31.87 -0.78 4.86
N TYR A 18 -31.91 -0.48 6.16
CA TYR A 18 -33.15 -0.24 6.90
C TYR A 18 -33.64 1.21 6.67
N ILE A 19 -34.57 1.38 5.73
CA ILE A 19 -35.01 2.69 5.24
C ILE A 19 -36.29 3.14 5.97
N VAL A 20 -36.24 4.32 6.60
CA VAL A 20 -37.38 4.96 7.27
C VAL A 20 -37.84 6.18 6.47
N ILE A 21 -39.12 6.21 6.09
CA ILE A 21 -39.74 7.33 5.36
C ILE A 21 -40.87 7.90 6.22
N VAL A 22 -40.82 9.19 6.52
CA VAL A 22 -41.75 9.85 7.45
C VAL A 22 -42.48 10.98 6.72
N ASN A 23 -43.81 11.02 6.86
CA ASN A 23 -44.63 12.14 6.37
C ASN A 23 -44.42 13.37 7.26
N GLN A 24 -44.44 14.56 6.67
CA GLN A 24 -44.34 15.80 7.42
C GLN A 24 -45.67 16.15 8.12
N ILE A 25 -45.60 16.77 9.28
CA ILE A 25 -46.75 17.30 10.00
C ILE A 25 -47.33 18.46 9.19
N GLY A 26 -48.61 18.41 8.83
CA GLY A 26 -49.29 19.42 8.03
C GLY A 26 -49.25 19.20 6.52
N SER A 27 -48.77 18.06 6.02
CA SER A 27 -48.69 17.78 4.57
C SER A 27 -49.91 17.06 3.98
N GLY A 28 -50.90 16.74 4.79
CA GLY A 28 -52.15 16.08 4.39
C GLY A 28 -52.16 14.55 4.46
N LEU A 29 -51.00 13.89 4.58
CA LEU A 29 -50.92 12.42 4.67
C LEU A 29 -50.92 11.88 6.10
N GLY A 30 -50.72 12.74 7.09
CA GLY A 30 -50.68 12.39 8.51
C GLY A 30 -51.39 13.45 9.35
N THR A 31 -50.79 13.83 10.48
CA THR A 31 -51.28 14.92 11.35
C THR A 31 -51.30 16.24 10.59
N SER A 32 -52.48 16.72 10.19
CA SER A 32 -52.63 17.87 9.28
C SER A 32 -53.91 18.66 9.60
N PRO A 33 -54.03 19.91 9.12
CA PRO A 33 -55.23 20.73 9.29
C PRO A 33 -56.54 19.99 9.02
N HIS A 34 -56.67 19.28 7.90
CA HIS A 34 -57.94 18.62 7.56
C HIS A 34 -58.18 17.29 8.26
N THR A 35 -57.13 16.65 8.79
CA THR A 35 -57.24 15.33 9.45
C THR A 35 -57.49 15.43 10.95
N LEU A 36 -57.11 16.55 11.57
CA LEU A 36 -57.31 16.78 12.99
C LEU A 36 -58.72 17.30 13.31
N ALA A 37 -59.29 16.81 14.41
CA ALA A 37 -60.52 17.31 14.99
C ALA A 37 -60.24 18.24 16.19
N GLY A 38 -61.27 18.95 16.64
CA GLY A 38 -61.19 19.80 17.84
C GLY A 38 -60.39 21.10 17.61
N PRO A 39 -59.74 21.66 18.65
CA PRO A 39 -59.16 23.00 18.59
C PRO A 39 -57.96 23.13 17.64
N TYR A 40 -57.38 22.00 17.21
CA TYR A 40 -56.22 21.95 16.32
C TYR A 40 -56.58 21.54 14.89
N GLY A 41 -57.87 21.37 14.58
CA GLY A 41 -58.34 21.11 13.22
C GLY A 41 -58.52 22.39 12.41
N ARG A 42 -58.45 22.27 11.09
CA ARG A 42 -58.75 23.34 10.12
C ARG A 42 -57.93 24.60 10.42
N GLY A 43 -58.55 25.78 10.47
CA GLY A 43 -57.89 27.05 10.79
C GLY A 43 -57.24 27.13 12.19
N GLY A 44 -57.51 26.17 13.08
CA GLY A 44 -56.88 26.08 14.40
C GLY A 44 -55.54 25.33 14.43
N PHE A 45 -55.08 24.80 13.30
CA PHE A 45 -53.84 24.03 13.23
C PHE A 45 -52.60 24.86 13.65
N PRO A 46 -51.69 24.31 14.47
CA PRO A 46 -50.51 25.05 14.93
C PRO A 46 -49.56 25.40 13.79
N ARG A 47 -48.79 26.48 13.99
CA ARG A 47 -47.74 26.97 13.09
C ARG A 47 -46.46 26.14 13.19
N VAL A 48 -46.55 24.86 12.82
CA VAL A 48 -45.44 23.89 12.81
C VAL A 48 -44.33 24.34 11.86
N ARG A 49 -43.07 24.04 12.18
CA ARG A 49 -41.87 24.33 11.37
C ARG A 49 -41.13 23.04 11.02
N ILE A 50 -40.18 23.12 10.08
CA ILE A 50 -39.24 22.03 9.74
C ILE A 50 -38.54 21.46 10.99
N GLY A 51 -38.23 22.30 11.97
CA GLY A 51 -37.64 21.83 13.24
C GLY A 51 -38.56 20.98 14.10
N ASP A 52 -39.87 21.16 13.99
CA ASP A 52 -40.84 20.34 14.71
C ASP A 52 -40.97 18.98 14.03
N ASP A 53 -40.93 18.94 12.70
CA ASP A 53 -40.88 17.70 11.91
C ASP A 53 -39.65 16.86 12.32
N VAL A 54 -38.45 17.45 12.31
CA VAL A 54 -37.20 16.76 12.67
C VAL A 54 -37.17 16.35 14.15
N ALA A 55 -37.72 17.16 15.06
CA ALA A 55 -37.82 16.77 16.47
C ALA A 55 -38.77 15.59 16.67
N ALA A 56 -39.88 15.52 15.92
CA ALA A 56 -40.78 14.37 15.96
C ALA A 56 -40.13 13.11 15.35
N GLN A 57 -39.39 13.25 14.25
CA GLN A 57 -38.64 12.16 13.63
C GLN A 57 -37.55 11.60 14.55
N GLU A 58 -36.80 12.48 15.22
CA GLU A 58 -35.78 12.05 16.18
C GLU A 58 -36.37 11.19 17.30
N ARG A 59 -37.50 11.65 17.86
CA ARG A 59 -38.20 10.90 18.90
C ARG A 59 -38.74 9.58 18.39
N LEU A 60 -39.30 9.55 17.18
CA LEU A 60 -39.72 8.29 16.53
C LEU A 60 -38.55 7.30 16.43
N LEU A 61 -37.42 7.75 15.90
CA LEU A 61 -36.25 6.91 15.69
C LEU A 61 -35.67 6.39 17.01
N ARG A 62 -35.48 7.27 17.99
CA ARG A 62 -34.87 6.91 19.29
C ARG A 62 -35.83 6.14 20.19
N GLU A 63 -37.06 6.64 20.38
CA GLU A 63 -38.01 6.11 21.38
C GLU A 63 -38.73 4.84 20.90
N HIS A 64 -38.91 4.66 19.59
CA HIS A 64 -39.71 3.55 19.04
C HIS A 64 -38.94 2.57 18.16
N LEU A 65 -37.89 3.01 17.46
CA LEU A 65 -37.12 2.16 16.55
C LEU A 65 -35.73 1.80 17.08
N GLY A 66 -35.28 2.39 18.20
CA GLY A 66 -33.97 2.12 18.80
C GLY A 66 -32.79 2.58 17.93
N VAL A 67 -33.01 3.53 17.01
CA VAL A 67 -31.98 4.01 16.08
C VAL A 67 -31.23 5.19 16.70
N GLU A 68 -29.97 4.96 17.08
CA GLU A 68 -29.11 5.99 17.69
C GLU A 68 -28.36 6.84 16.66
N GLU A 69 -28.01 6.28 15.50
CA GLU A 69 -27.22 6.95 14.47
C GLU A 69 -27.77 6.68 13.07
N LEU A 70 -27.70 7.69 12.20
CA LEU A 70 -28.21 7.66 10.82
C LEU A 70 -27.06 7.55 9.82
N ALA A 71 -27.08 6.48 9.03
CA ALA A 71 -26.11 6.26 7.95
C ALA A 71 -26.23 7.28 6.82
N LEU A 72 -27.43 7.83 6.60
CA LEU A 72 -27.75 8.85 5.61
C LEU A 72 -29.07 9.56 5.97
N VAL A 73 -29.10 10.89 5.87
CA VAL A 73 -30.34 11.67 5.78
C VAL A 73 -30.44 12.27 4.37
N PHE A 74 -31.52 11.95 3.67
CA PHE A 74 -31.75 12.33 2.28
C PHE A 74 -33.17 12.87 2.11
N GLY A 75 -33.31 13.95 1.34
CA GLY A 75 -34.63 14.54 1.07
C GLY A 75 -34.56 15.62 -0.01
N GLY A 76 -35.61 15.67 -0.82
CA GLY A 76 -35.83 16.70 -1.85
C GLY A 76 -36.65 17.88 -1.34
N SER A 77 -36.41 19.12 -1.80
CA SER A 77 -37.25 20.29 -1.49
C SER A 77 -37.35 20.58 0.01
N MET A 78 -38.56 20.66 0.60
CA MET A 78 -38.72 20.74 2.07
C MET A 78 -38.12 19.53 2.82
N GLY A 79 -37.89 18.40 2.14
CA GLY A 79 -37.09 17.29 2.66
C GLY A 79 -35.60 17.64 2.79
N ALA A 80 -35.04 18.43 1.88
CA ALA A 80 -33.67 18.94 1.99
C ALA A 80 -33.54 19.91 3.18
N GLN A 81 -34.56 20.73 3.44
CA GLN A 81 -34.61 21.58 4.63
C GLN A 81 -34.56 20.74 5.92
N GLN A 82 -35.25 19.59 5.94
CA GLN A 82 -35.16 18.64 7.05
C GLN A 82 -33.79 17.96 7.12
N THR A 83 -33.15 17.63 5.99
CA THR A 83 -31.79 17.11 5.94
C THR A 83 -30.80 18.06 6.60
N TYR A 84 -30.87 19.36 6.27
CA TYR A 84 -30.05 20.38 6.93
C TYR A 84 -30.38 20.53 8.42
N GLU A 85 -31.67 20.56 8.78
CA GLU A 85 -32.09 20.64 10.17
C GLU A 85 -31.57 19.47 11.00
N TRP A 86 -31.62 18.24 10.47
CA TRP A 86 -31.02 17.06 11.10
C TRP A 86 -29.51 17.23 11.32
N ALA A 87 -28.78 17.61 10.27
CA ALA A 87 -27.33 17.75 10.31
C ALA A 87 -26.85 18.86 11.27
N VAL A 88 -27.58 19.97 11.36
CA VAL A 88 -27.24 21.10 12.25
C VAL A 88 -27.65 20.85 13.70
N ARG A 89 -28.83 20.25 13.90
CA ARG A 89 -29.41 20.05 15.23
C ARG A 89 -28.82 18.84 15.96
N PHE A 90 -28.50 17.78 15.23
CA PHE A 90 -27.99 16.51 15.76
C PHE A 90 -26.72 16.06 15.00
N PRO A 91 -25.63 16.85 15.02
CA PRO A 91 -24.43 16.58 14.22
C PRO A 91 -23.81 15.21 14.53
N ASP A 92 -23.79 14.80 15.79
CA ASP A 92 -23.20 13.53 16.21
C ASP A 92 -24.02 12.28 15.84
N ARG A 93 -25.21 12.47 15.26
CA ARG A 93 -26.12 11.37 14.90
C ARG A 93 -26.26 11.16 13.40
N VAL A 94 -25.61 11.98 12.57
CA VAL A 94 -25.74 11.91 11.10
C VAL A 94 -24.37 11.67 10.49
N ARG A 95 -24.14 10.49 9.90
CA ARG A 95 -22.88 10.19 9.20
C ARG A 95 -22.79 10.87 7.84
N ARG A 96 -23.92 10.88 7.12
CA ARG A 96 -24.03 11.46 5.76
C ARG A 96 -25.30 12.28 5.62
N ALA A 97 -25.20 13.42 4.95
CA ALA A 97 -26.34 14.26 4.61
C ALA A 97 -26.37 14.52 3.11
N ALA A 98 -27.54 14.41 2.49
CA ALA A 98 -27.71 14.55 1.06
C ALA A 98 -28.95 15.41 0.74
N PRO A 99 -28.88 16.74 0.94
CA PRO A 99 -29.95 17.65 0.55
C PRO A 99 -30.04 17.76 -0.97
N LEU A 100 -31.24 17.54 -1.52
CA LEU A 100 -31.53 17.60 -2.95
C LEU A 100 -32.50 18.75 -3.24
N ALA A 101 -32.13 19.66 -4.14
CA ALA A 101 -32.98 20.78 -4.58
C ALA A 101 -33.63 21.55 -3.41
N GLY A 102 -32.81 22.06 -2.49
CA GLY A 102 -33.27 22.84 -1.34
C GLY A 102 -32.12 23.49 -0.57
N THR A 103 -32.45 24.50 0.23
CA THR A 103 -31.50 25.28 1.04
C THR A 103 -31.80 25.15 2.55
N ALA A 104 -30.80 25.30 3.39
CA ALA A 104 -30.85 25.30 4.84
C ALA A 104 -31.53 26.56 5.40
N ARG A 105 -31.45 27.67 4.67
CA ARG A 105 -32.27 28.86 4.88
C ARG A 105 -32.89 29.33 3.56
N ASN A 106 -34.18 29.61 3.58
CA ASN A 106 -34.85 30.19 2.42
C ASN A 106 -34.28 31.56 2.06
N PHE A 107 -34.03 31.76 0.77
CA PHE A 107 -33.71 33.06 0.19
C PHE A 107 -34.97 33.92 0.08
N GLN A 108 -34.78 35.25 -0.02
CA GLN A 108 -35.89 36.21 0.04
C GLN A 108 -36.93 36.00 -1.07
N HIS A 109 -36.52 35.61 -2.29
CA HIS A 109 -37.47 35.31 -3.36
C HIS A 109 -38.30 34.07 -3.04
N CYS A 110 -37.71 33.01 -2.50
CA CYS A 110 -38.45 31.82 -2.04
C CYS A 110 -39.48 32.18 -0.96
N THR A 111 -39.08 33.01 0.02
CA THR A 111 -39.96 33.47 1.11
C THR A 111 -41.15 34.28 0.57
N ILE A 112 -40.91 35.17 -0.40
CA ILE A 112 -41.97 35.97 -1.05
C ILE A 112 -42.90 35.05 -1.86
N PHE A 113 -42.34 34.10 -2.60
CA PHE A 113 -43.10 33.18 -3.42
C PHE A 113 -43.99 32.26 -2.57
N ALA A 114 -43.44 31.63 -1.53
CA ALA A 114 -44.20 30.79 -0.59
C ALA A 114 -45.34 31.57 0.09
N ARG A 115 -45.10 32.83 0.47
CA ARG A 115 -46.16 33.72 0.98
C ARG A 115 -47.24 33.97 -0.07
N THR A 116 -46.84 34.25 -1.31
CA THR A 116 -47.78 34.54 -2.40
C THR A 116 -48.67 33.34 -2.71
N LEU A 117 -48.13 32.12 -2.65
CA LEU A 117 -48.92 30.88 -2.76
C LEU A 117 -49.93 30.71 -1.63
N ALA A 118 -49.60 31.11 -0.41
CA ALA A 118 -50.56 31.12 0.69
C ALA A 118 -51.62 32.22 0.51
N ASP A 119 -51.24 33.38 -0.02
CA ASP A 119 -52.14 34.50 -0.28
C ASP A 119 -53.20 34.14 -1.35
N THR A 120 -52.87 33.30 -2.36
CA THR A 120 -53.88 32.85 -3.33
C THR A 120 -54.99 32.01 -2.71
N LEU A 121 -54.65 31.20 -1.71
CA LEU A 121 -55.60 30.35 -0.99
C LEU A 121 -56.38 31.15 0.05
N THR A 122 -55.67 31.93 0.87
CA THR A 122 -56.28 32.68 1.98
C THR A 122 -57.10 33.89 1.50
N GLY A 123 -56.81 34.40 0.30
CA GLY A 123 -57.56 35.46 -0.35
C GLY A 123 -58.83 34.99 -1.06
N ASP A 124 -59.07 33.69 -1.17
CA ASP A 124 -60.35 33.15 -1.66
C ASP A 124 -61.43 33.40 -0.59
N PRO A 125 -62.55 34.08 -0.91
CA PRO A 125 -63.64 34.30 0.04
C PRO A 125 -64.17 33.02 0.70
N GLY A 126 -64.05 31.88 0.01
CA GLY A 126 -64.45 30.57 0.52
C GLY A 126 -63.52 30.01 1.58
N TYR A 127 -62.26 30.47 1.70
CA TYR A 127 -61.29 29.96 2.68
C TYR A 127 -61.74 30.13 4.13
N ALA A 128 -62.53 31.16 4.43
CA ALA A 128 -63.16 31.37 5.74
C ALA A 128 -62.19 31.22 6.95
N GLY A 129 -60.96 31.76 6.83
CA GLY A 129 -59.94 31.65 7.86
C GLY A 129 -59.48 30.22 8.15
N GLY A 130 -59.59 29.34 7.16
CA GLY A 130 -59.29 27.91 7.25
C GLY A 130 -60.48 27.05 7.68
N PHE A 131 -61.66 27.61 7.95
CA PHE A 131 -62.86 26.89 8.41
C PHE A 131 -63.92 26.65 7.32
N TYR A 132 -63.49 26.49 6.06
CA TYR A 132 -64.35 26.08 4.95
C TYR A 132 -64.90 24.66 5.13
N ARG A 133 -65.92 24.25 4.37
CA ARG A 133 -66.58 22.95 4.55
C ARG A 133 -65.84 21.85 3.79
N GLU A 134 -65.60 22.08 2.52
CA GLU A 134 -64.90 21.17 1.60
C GLU A 134 -63.94 21.94 0.68
N SER A 135 -62.91 21.29 0.14
CA SER A 135 -61.91 21.96 -0.73
C SER A 135 -62.53 22.67 -1.93
N ALA A 136 -63.70 22.20 -2.41
CA ALA A 136 -64.45 22.84 -3.48
C ALA A 136 -64.90 24.27 -3.15
N ASP A 137 -65.03 24.64 -1.87
CA ASP A 137 -65.34 26.00 -1.43
C ASP A 137 -64.19 26.97 -1.74
N VAL A 138 -62.95 26.49 -1.87
CA VAL A 138 -61.72 27.27 -2.09
C VAL A 138 -61.16 27.06 -3.51
N ARG A 139 -62.02 26.66 -4.45
CA ARG A 139 -61.60 26.23 -5.79
C ARG A 139 -60.87 27.31 -6.58
N GLU A 140 -61.32 28.57 -6.49
CA GLU A 140 -60.66 29.64 -7.24
C GLU A 140 -59.25 29.91 -6.70
N GLY A 141 -59.08 29.83 -5.39
CA GLY A 141 -57.78 29.93 -4.73
C GLY A 141 -56.86 28.77 -5.12
N LEU A 142 -57.38 27.53 -5.15
CA LEU A 142 -56.63 26.34 -5.58
C LEU A 142 -56.21 26.43 -7.04
N ALA A 143 -57.09 26.89 -7.94
CA ALA A 143 -56.75 27.10 -9.35
C ALA A 143 -55.67 28.18 -9.53
N ARG A 144 -55.75 29.30 -8.79
CA ARG A 144 -54.72 30.34 -8.79
C ARG A 144 -53.39 29.85 -8.22
N HIS A 145 -53.44 29.06 -7.15
CA HIS A 145 -52.27 28.42 -6.55
C HIS A 145 -51.57 27.52 -7.56
N ALA A 146 -52.32 26.64 -8.24
CA ALA A 146 -51.80 25.74 -9.26
C ALA A 146 -51.12 26.51 -10.41
N GLY A 147 -51.75 27.57 -10.90
CA GLY A 147 -51.19 28.41 -11.96
C GLY A 147 -49.88 29.10 -11.57
N LEU A 148 -49.80 29.65 -10.35
CA LEU A 148 -48.55 30.26 -9.87
C LEU A 148 -47.45 29.22 -9.61
N PHE A 149 -47.82 28.06 -9.08
CA PHE A 149 -46.90 26.96 -8.84
C PHE A 149 -46.31 26.44 -10.16
N ALA A 150 -47.13 26.33 -11.21
CA ALA A 150 -46.72 25.90 -12.54
C ALA A 150 -45.55 26.69 -13.11
N LEU A 151 -45.55 28.00 -12.88
CA LEU A 151 -44.57 28.90 -13.46
C LEU A 151 -43.16 28.70 -12.88
N HIS A 152 -43.05 28.21 -11.63
CA HIS A 152 -41.78 28.10 -10.92
C HIS A 152 -41.36 26.66 -10.60
N VAL A 153 -42.31 25.70 -10.57
CA VAL A 153 -41.94 24.28 -10.43
C VAL A 153 -41.28 23.75 -11.69
N LEU A 154 -41.63 24.32 -12.85
CA LEU A 154 -41.05 24.00 -14.14
C LEU A 154 -40.03 25.06 -14.53
N SER A 155 -38.97 24.66 -15.22
CA SER A 155 -37.97 25.62 -15.69
C SER A 155 -38.45 26.40 -16.92
N ASN A 156 -37.84 27.57 -17.16
CA ASN A 156 -37.99 28.28 -18.43
C ASN A 156 -37.65 27.39 -19.64
N ARG A 157 -36.67 26.49 -19.51
CA ARG A 157 -36.29 25.57 -20.58
C ARG A 157 -37.35 24.53 -20.87
N PHE A 158 -38.04 24.02 -19.84
CA PHE A 158 -39.21 23.15 -20.03
C PHE A 158 -40.22 23.81 -20.95
N TRP A 159 -40.50 25.11 -20.72
CA TRP A 159 -41.40 25.95 -21.51
C TRP A 159 -40.90 26.23 -22.94
N THR A 160 -39.64 26.61 -23.11
CA THR A 160 -39.12 26.92 -24.46
C THR A 160 -38.90 25.70 -25.33
N GLU A 161 -38.67 24.53 -24.73
CA GLU A 161 -38.39 23.27 -25.43
C GLU A 161 -39.63 22.38 -25.64
N GLU A 162 -40.83 22.85 -25.29
CA GLU A 162 -42.08 22.12 -25.50
C GLU A 162 -42.16 20.73 -24.82
N ARG A 163 -41.50 20.57 -23.67
CA ARG A 163 -41.34 19.28 -22.98
C ARG A 163 -42.66 18.64 -22.53
N TRP A 164 -43.71 19.42 -22.30
CA TRP A 164 -45.05 18.90 -22.01
C TRP A 164 -45.63 18.01 -23.11
N ARG A 165 -45.19 18.15 -24.37
CA ARG A 165 -45.62 17.27 -25.46
C ARG A 165 -45.18 15.83 -25.25
N ALA A 166 -43.95 15.63 -24.73
CA ALA A 166 -43.44 14.30 -24.42
C ALA A 166 -44.24 13.63 -23.29
N LEU A 167 -44.90 14.43 -22.45
CA LEU A 167 -45.81 13.96 -21.40
C LEU A 167 -47.26 13.72 -21.90
N GLY A 168 -47.52 13.90 -23.20
CA GLY A 168 -48.80 13.59 -23.84
C GLY A 168 -49.79 14.75 -23.94
N TYR A 169 -49.37 15.99 -23.65
CA TYR A 169 -50.26 17.16 -23.69
C TYR A 169 -50.20 17.90 -25.04
N SER A 170 -51.37 18.31 -25.53
CA SER A 170 -51.53 18.98 -26.84
C SER A 170 -51.06 20.43 -26.87
N SER A 171 -51.13 21.14 -25.73
CA SER A 171 -50.72 22.54 -25.58
C SER A 171 -50.16 22.82 -24.18
N ALA A 172 -49.47 23.95 -24.03
CA ALA A 172 -48.95 24.40 -22.74
C ALA A 172 -50.08 24.68 -21.73
N ASP A 173 -51.20 25.24 -22.20
CA ASP A 173 -52.39 25.49 -21.37
C ASP A 173 -53.04 24.18 -20.91
N ASP A 174 -53.14 23.18 -21.80
CA ASP A 174 -53.67 21.86 -21.43
C ASP A 174 -52.79 21.18 -20.38
N PHE A 175 -51.48 21.37 -20.45
CA PHE A 175 -50.56 20.88 -19.42
C PHE A 175 -50.73 21.65 -18.10
N ALA A 176 -50.72 22.98 -18.14
CA ALA A 176 -50.80 23.81 -16.94
C ALA A 176 -52.13 23.58 -16.19
N VAL A 177 -53.25 23.51 -16.92
CA VAL A 177 -54.57 23.25 -16.34
C VAL A 177 -54.75 21.77 -16.02
N GLY A 178 -54.40 20.87 -16.93
CA GLY A 178 -54.69 19.44 -16.81
C GLY A 178 -53.77 18.69 -15.84
N PHE A 179 -52.47 18.97 -15.83
CA PHE A 179 -51.53 18.31 -14.93
C PHE A 179 -51.55 18.96 -13.54
N LEU A 180 -51.34 20.27 -13.47
CA LEU A 180 -51.14 20.95 -12.19
C LEU A 180 -52.46 21.34 -11.52
N GLY A 181 -53.48 21.73 -12.29
CA GLY A 181 -54.84 21.83 -11.76
C GLY A 181 -55.31 20.49 -11.20
N GLY A 182 -55.15 19.40 -11.97
CA GLY A 182 -55.44 18.04 -11.52
C GLY A 182 -54.63 17.58 -10.30
N TYR A 183 -53.44 18.15 -10.06
CA TYR A 183 -52.62 17.87 -8.88
C TYR A 183 -53.09 18.61 -7.63
N PHE A 184 -53.37 19.91 -7.73
CA PHE A 184 -53.70 20.75 -6.57
C PHE A 184 -55.19 20.79 -6.22
N GLU A 185 -56.10 20.70 -7.20
CA GLU A 185 -57.55 20.76 -6.95
C GLU A 185 -58.07 19.68 -5.97
N PRO A 186 -57.53 18.45 -5.96
CA PRO A 186 -57.92 17.43 -4.97
C PRO A 186 -57.35 17.66 -3.57
N MET A 187 -56.39 18.57 -3.39
CA MET A 187 -55.71 18.80 -2.11
C MET A 187 -56.55 19.67 -1.18
N ASP A 188 -56.20 19.65 0.10
CA ASP A 188 -56.79 20.54 1.10
C ASP A 188 -56.02 21.87 1.18
N ALA A 189 -56.74 22.98 1.07
CA ALA A 189 -56.14 24.32 1.08
C ALA A 189 -55.47 24.65 2.43
N GLY A 190 -55.98 24.14 3.55
CA GLY A 190 -55.41 24.29 4.88
C GLY A 190 -54.03 23.64 4.98
N ASP A 191 -53.88 22.43 4.45
CA ASP A 191 -52.58 21.75 4.40
C ASP A 191 -51.58 22.50 3.52
N LEU A 192 -52.00 23.01 2.36
CA LEU A 192 -51.13 23.80 1.47
C LEU A 192 -50.68 25.11 2.13
N VAL A 193 -51.56 25.75 2.91
CA VAL A 193 -51.20 26.92 3.73
C VAL A 193 -50.22 26.53 4.84
N ALA A 194 -50.40 25.39 5.50
CA ALA A 194 -49.48 24.89 6.51
C ALA A 194 -48.09 24.55 5.92
N GLN A 195 -48.04 23.95 4.73
CA GLN A 195 -46.80 23.69 4.00
C GLN A 195 -46.13 24.99 3.55
N SER A 196 -46.88 25.95 3.04
CA SER A 196 -46.37 27.28 2.66
C SER A 196 -45.78 28.01 3.86
N TRP A 197 -46.44 27.93 5.03
CA TRP A 197 -45.92 28.46 6.30
C TRP A 197 -44.58 27.81 6.68
N LYS A 198 -44.49 26.47 6.61
CA LYS A 198 -43.25 25.74 6.92
C LYS A 198 -42.12 26.13 5.98
N TRP A 199 -42.38 26.11 4.67
CA TRP A 199 -41.42 26.48 3.65
C TRP A 199 -40.91 27.90 3.88
N GLN A 200 -41.82 28.88 4.01
CA GLN A 200 -41.49 30.30 4.25
C GLN A 200 -40.54 30.50 5.43
N HIS A 201 -40.63 29.64 6.45
CA HIS A 201 -39.90 29.73 7.70
C HIS A 201 -38.81 28.65 7.86
N GLY A 202 -38.40 28.01 6.75
CA GLY A 202 -37.27 27.09 6.70
C GLY A 202 -35.96 27.86 6.91
N ASP A 203 -35.40 27.73 8.12
CA ASP A 203 -34.19 28.44 8.54
C ASP A 203 -33.50 27.71 9.71
N VAL A 204 -32.35 27.07 9.43
CA VAL A 204 -31.52 26.42 10.46
C VAL A 204 -30.69 27.41 11.28
N SER A 205 -30.50 28.66 10.81
CA SER A 205 -29.69 29.67 11.50
C SER A 205 -30.28 30.09 12.85
N ARG A 206 -31.55 29.74 13.13
CA ARG A 206 -32.17 29.89 14.45
C ARG A 206 -31.43 29.16 15.57
N HIS A 207 -30.70 28.08 15.25
CA HIS A 207 -29.89 27.34 16.23
C HIS A 207 -28.66 28.13 16.70
N THR A 208 -28.35 29.24 16.01
CA THR A 208 -27.18 30.09 16.24
C THR A 208 -27.58 31.58 16.23
N GLY A 209 -28.82 31.90 16.64
CA GLY A 209 -29.28 33.28 16.78
C GLY A 209 -29.41 34.06 15.46
N GLY A 210 -29.52 33.37 14.32
CA GLY A 210 -29.65 33.96 12.98
C GLY A 210 -28.38 33.92 12.13
N ASP A 211 -27.26 33.42 12.68
CA ASP A 211 -26.00 33.26 11.94
C ASP A 211 -25.97 31.95 11.16
N LEU A 212 -26.17 32.04 9.84
CA LEU A 212 -26.21 30.87 8.95
C LEU A 212 -24.85 30.17 8.85
N ALA A 213 -23.74 30.92 8.82
CA ALA A 213 -22.41 30.33 8.72
C ALA A 213 -22.08 29.55 10.00
N ALA A 214 -22.42 30.10 11.17
CA ALA A 214 -22.27 29.39 12.44
C ALA A 214 -23.15 28.14 12.51
N ALA A 215 -24.37 28.16 11.95
CA ALA A 215 -25.25 26.99 11.93
C ALA A 215 -24.68 25.87 11.04
N LEU A 216 -24.29 26.20 9.81
CA LEU A 216 -23.75 25.22 8.86
C LEU A 216 -22.35 24.71 9.23
N GLY A 217 -21.56 25.53 9.92
CA GLY A 217 -20.28 25.10 10.51
C GLY A 217 -20.40 24.03 11.60
N ARG A 218 -21.61 23.76 12.12
CA ARG A 218 -21.86 22.66 13.07
C ARG A 218 -21.95 21.29 12.40
N VAL A 219 -22.11 21.23 11.09
CA VAL A 219 -22.32 19.98 10.36
C VAL A 219 -21.01 19.17 10.37
N THR A 220 -21.05 18.00 10.98
CA THR A 220 -19.95 17.02 10.99
C THR A 220 -20.15 15.90 9.97
N ALA A 221 -21.37 15.75 9.46
CA ALA A 221 -21.73 14.75 8.45
C ALA A 221 -20.99 15.00 7.13
N ARG A 222 -20.58 13.92 6.45
CA ARG A 222 -20.15 14.03 5.04
C ARG A 222 -21.35 14.43 4.21
N THR A 223 -21.27 15.60 3.58
CA THR A 223 -22.44 16.23 2.95
C THR A 223 -22.27 16.31 1.44
N THR A 224 -23.24 15.79 0.68
CA THR A 224 -23.34 15.96 -0.78
C THR A 224 -24.57 16.79 -1.11
N VAL A 225 -24.38 18.04 -1.53
CA VAL A 225 -25.47 18.95 -1.89
C VAL A 225 -25.77 18.82 -3.38
N MET A 226 -27.05 18.59 -3.72
CA MET A 226 -27.47 18.28 -5.08
C MET A 226 -28.50 19.30 -5.59
N PRO A 227 -28.09 20.43 -6.19
CA PRO A 227 -29.03 21.31 -6.89
C PRO A 227 -29.48 20.67 -8.21
N ILE A 228 -30.68 21.01 -8.69
CA ILE A 228 -31.10 20.72 -10.07
C ILE A 228 -30.72 21.92 -10.94
N SER A 229 -30.01 21.68 -12.03
CA SER A 229 -29.44 22.69 -12.97
C SER A 229 -30.41 23.79 -13.43
N THR A 230 -31.71 23.49 -13.52
CA THR A 230 -32.73 24.44 -13.98
C THR A 230 -33.80 24.77 -12.93
N ASP A 231 -33.55 24.46 -11.65
CA ASP A 231 -34.47 24.76 -10.55
C ASP A 231 -34.68 26.27 -10.38
N GLN A 232 -35.93 26.69 -10.19
CA GLN A 232 -36.30 28.10 -9.96
C GLN A 232 -36.73 28.39 -8.53
N PHE A 233 -37.05 27.36 -7.74
CA PHE A 233 -37.27 27.51 -6.30
C PHE A 233 -35.96 27.60 -5.55
N PHE A 234 -35.00 26.75 -5.92
CA PHE A 234 -33.68 26.68 -5.31
C PHE A 234 -32.60 26.72 -6.40
N PRO A 235 -32.36 27.91 -6.99
CA PRO A 235 -31.39 28.05 -8.07
C PRO A 235 -30.00 27.50 -7.67
N PRO A 236 -29.27 26.82 -8.59
CA PRO A 236 -27.96 26.25 -8.28
C PRO A 236 -26.97 27.23 -7.67
N GLU A 237 -27.02 28.51 -8.07
CA GLU A 237 -26.19 29.58 -7.53
C GLU A 237 -26.44 29.84 -6.03
N ASP A 238 -27.71 29.83 -5.61
CA ASP A 238 -28.11 30.01 -4.21
C ASP A 238 -27.67 28.80 -3.39
N VAL A 239 -27.92 27.60 -3.90
CA VAL A 239 -27.52 26.33 -3.27
C VAL A 239 -25.99 26.25 -3.14
N ALA A 240 -25.24 26.63 -4.17
CA ALA A 240 -23.78 26.64 -4.15
C ALA A 240 -23.23 27.65 -3.12
N SER A 241 -23.84 28.83 -3.02
CA SER A 241 -23.43 29.85 -2.06
C SER A 241 -23.60 29.39 -0.60
N GLU A 242 -24.65 28.60 -0.32
CA GLU A 242 -24.90 28.03 1.00
C GLU A 242 -24.03 26.80 1.28
N GLN A 243 -23.87 25.92 0.28
CA GLN A 243 -23.00 24.73 0.38
C GLN A 243 -21.57 25.12 0.77
N ALA A 244 -21.06 26.24 0.27
CA ALA A 244 -19.73 26.75 0.62
C ALA A 244 -19.54 27.04 2.13
N LEU A 245 -20.63 27.17 2.90
CA LEU A 245 -20.61 27.34 4.35
C LEU A 245 -20.58 26.01 5.13
N VAL A 246 -20.78 24.87 4.46
CA VAL A 246 -20.76 23.53 5.07
C VAL A 246 -19.35 22.92 4.91
N PRO A 247 -18.58 22.73 5.99
CA PRO A 247 -17.21 22.23 5.91
C PRO A 247 -17.11 20.87 5.21
N GLY A 248 -16.18 20.75 4.25
CA GLY A 248 -15.89 19.48 3.58
C GLY A 248 -17.03 18.89 2.75
N SER A 249 -18.06 19.68 2.42
CA SER A 249 -19.16 19.24 1.58
C SER A 249 -18.81 19.24 0.08
N GLU A 250 -19.49 18.39 -0.69
CA GLU A 250 -19.38 18.28 -2.14
C GLU A 250 -20.65 18.83 -2.82
N LEU A 251 -20.51 19.55 -3.94
CA LEU A 251 -21.62 19.98 -4.78
C LEU A 251 -21.71 19.08 -6.01
N ARG A 252 -22.87 18.45 -6.24
CA ARG A 252 -23.13 17.58 -7.41
C ARG A 252 -24.43 17.99 -8.09
N VAL A 253 -24.32 18.75 -9.18
CA VAL A 253 -25.48 19.24 -9.94
C VAL A 253 -26.18 18.09 -10.65
N ILE A 254 -27.51 18.03 -10.53
CA ILE A 254 -28.37 17.13 -11.29
C ILE A 254 -28.82 17.87 -12.56
N GLU A 255 -28.44 17.35 -13.71
CA GLU A 255 -28.78 17.91 -15.02
C GLU A 255 -30.19 17.45 -15.41
N ASP A 256 -31.14 18.40 -15.43
CA ASP A 256 -32.53 18.12 -15.79
C ASP A 256 -33.21 19.42 -16.25
N VAL A 257 -33.98 19.35 -17.34
CA VAL A 257 -34.70 20.48 -17.92
C VAL A 257 -36.05 20.77 -17.27
N HIS A 258 -36.57 19.87 -16.45
CA HIS A 258 -37.90 19.99 -15.85
C HIS A 258 -37.94 20.94 -14.64
N GLY A 259 -36.82 21.54 -14.25
CA GLY A 259 -36.73 22.39 -13.06
C GLY A 259 -36.98 21.59 -11.78
N HIS A 260 -37.67 22.20 -10.81
CA HIS A 260 -37.99 21.53 -9.54
C HIS A 260 -38.85 20.27 -9.72
N ALA A 261 -39.63 20.18 -10.82
CA ALA A 261 -40.42 19.00 -11.15
C ALA A 261 -39.58 17.75 -11.47
N ALA A 262 -38.26 17.89 -11.68
CA ALA A 262 -37.37 16.73 -11.83
C ALA A 262 -37.42 15.79 -10.61
N LEU A 263 -37.76 16.30 -9.41
CA LEU A 263 -37.97 15.50 -8.20
C LEU A 263 -39.01 14.38 -8.36
N PHE A 264 -39.89 14.46 -9.35
CA PHE A 264 -40.86 13.41 -9.68
C PHE A 264 -40.28 12.27 -10.53
N GLY A 265 -39.03 12.39 -11.01
CA GLY A 265 -38.39 11.42 -11.89
C GLY A 265 -38.99 11.40 -13.29
N LEU A 266 -39.28 12.58 -13.85
CA LEU A 266 -39.88 12.73 -15.19
C LEU A 266 -38.88 12.37 -16.30
N ASP A 267 -37.59 12.65 -16.08
CA ASP A 267 -36.51 12.22 -16.96
C ASP A 267 -36.00 10.82 -16.54
N PRO A 268 -35.87 9.85 -17.48
CA PRO A 268 -35.32 8.53 -17.19
C PRO A 268 -33.91 8.54 -16.57
N ASP A 269 -33.08 9.52 -16.91
CA ASP A 269 -31.68 9.60 -16.46
C ASP A 269 -31.54 10.20 -15.05
N TYR A 270 -32.59 10.89 -14.56
CA TYR A 270 -32.61 11.57 -13.27
C TYR A 270 -32.22 10.66 -12.11
N ALA A 271 -32.82 9.47 -12.06
CA ALA A 271 -32.58 8.47 -11.02
C ALA A 271 -31.10 8.06 -10.93
N GLY A 272 -30.46 7.80 -12.08
CA GLY A 272 -29.06 7.39 -12.13
C GLY A 272 -28.10 8.49 -11.67
N GLN A 273 -28.43 9.76 -11.96
CA GLN A 273 -27.64 10.90 -11.47
C GLN A 273 -27.71 11.02 -9.94
N VAL A 274 -28.90 10.87 -9.35
CA VAL A 274 -29.08 10.90 -7.89
C VAL A 274 -28.37 9.72 -7.23
N ASP A 275 -28.51 8.51 -7.76
CA ASP A 275 -27.82 7.33 -7.25
C ASP A 275 -26.29 7.50 -7.28
N ALA A 276 -25.75 8.03 -8.38
CA ALA A 276 -24.34 8.33 -8.50
C ALA A 276 -23.88 9.43 -7.51
N ALA A 277 -24.73 10.41 -7.22
CA ALA A 277 -24.43 11.48 -6.27
C ALA A 277 -24.40 10.99 -4.81
N LEU A 278 -25.24 10.01 -4.45
CA LEU A 278 -25.30 9.43 -3.10
C LEU A 278 -24.11 8.52 -2.77
N VAL A 279 -23.35 8.07 -3.76
CA VAL A 279 -22.15 7.23 -3.60
C VAL A 279 -20.86 8.09 -3.66
N PRO A 280 -19.90 7.93 -2.73
CA PRO A 280 -18.61 8.61 -2.79
C PRO A 280 -17.89 8.39 -4.13
N ALA A 281 -17.28 9.44 -4.68
CA ALA A 281 -16.50 9.34 -5.91
C ALA A 281 -15.36 8.31 -5.72
N GLY A 282 -15.22 7.38 -6.68
CA GLY A 282 -14.21 6.31 -6.67
C GLY A 282 -14.60 5.03 -5.93
N CYS A 283 -15.65 5.05 -5.10
CA CYS A 283 -16.14 3.84 -4.42
C CYS A 283 -17.25 3.20 -5.27
N ARG A 284 -17.00 2.01 -5.83
CA ARG A 284 -18.06 1.19 -6.46
C ARG A 284 -18.29 -0.08 -5.63
N PRO A 285 -18.80 0.04 -4.39
CA PRO A 285 -19.00 -1.12 -3.52
C PRO A 285 -19.91 -2.17 -4.18
N THR A 286 -20.85 -1.77 -5.03
CA THR A 286 -21.73 -2.70 -5.78
C THR A 286 -21.01 -3.65 -6.74
N ARG A 287 -19.75 -3.38 -7.11
CA ARG A 287 -18.97 -4.29 -7.97
C ARG A 287 -18.28 -5.42 -7.21
N TYR A 288 -18.13 -5.30 -5.89
CA TYR A 288 -17.35 -6.21 -5.06
C TYR A 288 -18.22 -6.74 -3.93
N ARG A 289 -18.16 -8.05 -3.65
CA ARG A 289 -18.91 -8.66 -2.54
C ARG A 289 -17.95 -9.00 -1.42
N ALA A 290 -18.39 -8.81 -0.18
CA ALA A 290 -17.65 -9.28 0.98
C ALA A 290 -17.50 -10.80 0.93
N PHE A 291 -16.33 -11.30 1.33
CA PHE A 291 -16.12 -12.74 1.46
C PHE A 291 -16.88 -13.26 2.69
N PRO A 292 -17.72 -14.30 2.56
CA PRO A 292 -18.47 -14.85 3.70
C PRO A 292 -17.50 -15.53 4.70
N PRO A 293 -17.59 -15.23 6.01
CA PRO A 293 -16.75 -15.89 6.99
C PRO A 293 -17.06 -17.39 7.07
N ILE A 294 -16.06 -18.20 7.42
CA ILE A 294 -16.25 -19.62 7.72
C ILE A 294 -16.83 -19.75 9.14
N ASP A 295 -17.92 -20.50 9.28
CA ASP A 295 -18.55 -20.76 10.57
C ASP A 295 -17.77 -21.83 11.35
N LEU A 296 -16.75 -21.39 12.09
CA LEU A 296 -15.88 -22.22 12.93
C LEU A 296 -15.69 -21.58 14.32
N PRO A 297 -16.73 -21.57 15.19
CA PRO A 297 -16.70 -20.86 16.47
C PRO A 297 -15.70 -21.45 17.47
N ASP A 298 -15.32 -22.72 17.31
CA ASP A 298 -14.41 -23.50 18.15
C ASP A 298 -13.02 -23.68 17.49
N ARG A 299 -12.61 -22.75 16.62
CA ARG A 299 -11.26 -22.70 16.02
C ARG A 299 -10.16 -22.77 17.10
N THR A 300 -9.07 -23.46 16.80
CA THR A 300 -7.96 -23.67 17.75
C THR A 300 -6.66 -23.00 17.33
N TRP A 301 -6.47 -22.70 16.05
CA TRP A 301 -5.26 -22.06 15.54
C TRP A 301 -4.85 -20.77 16.28
N PRO A 302 -5.74 -19.88 16.79
CA PRO A 302 -5.30 -18.67 17.50
C PRO A 302 -4.60 -18.93 18.83
N SER A 303 -4.70 -20.16 19.35
CA SER A 303 -4.09 -20.57 20.63
C SER A 303 -2.86 -21.46 20.46
N ARG A 304 -2.44 -21.70 19.21
CA ARG A 304 -1.27 -22.53 18.88
C ARG A 304 -0.07 -21.65 18.53
N THR A 305 1.11 -22.23 18.67
CA THR A 305 2.38 -21.62 18.30
C THR A 305 3.13 -22.59 17.42
N ILE A 306 3.81 -22.09 16.39
CA ILE A 306 4.65 -22.92 15.53
C ILE A 306 5.90 -23.29 16.31
N THR A 307 6.19 -24.58 16.44
CA THR A 307 7.34 -25.11 17.20
C THR A 307 8.31 -25.92 16.35
N GLU A 308 7.98 -26.18 15.10
CA GLU A 308 8.78 -26.96 14.15
C GLU A 308 8.61 -26.41 12.74
N ALA A 309 9.60 -26.63 11.87
CA ALA A 309 9.52 -26.26 10.47
C ALA A 309 8.50 -27.15 9.73
N PRO A 310 7.72 -26.59 8.79
CA PRO A 310 6.91 -27.39 7.88
C PRO A 310 7.82 -28.10 6.88
N ARG A 311 7.26 -29.04 6.12
CA ARG A 311 7.91 -29.48 4.88
C ARG A 311 7.91 -28.33 3.88
N TRP A 312 9.07 -28.04 3.29
CA TRP A 312 9.22 -26.98 2.30
C TRP A 312 9.25 -27.54 0.90
N LEU A 313 8.44 -26.97 0.01
CA LEU A 313 8.65 -27.08 -1.43
C LEU A 313 8.92 -25.69 -2.03
N SER A 314 9.96 -25.61 -2.86
CA SER A 314 10.25 -24.43 -3.67
C SER A 314 9.61 -24.55 -5.06
N THR A 315 8.80 -23.57 -5.46
CA THR A 315 8.18 -23.47 -6.80
C THR A 315 8.90 -22.49 -7.74
N ASP A 316 10.08 -21.98 -7.38
CA ASP A 316 10.86 -20.99 -8.13
C ASP A 316 11.08 -21.37 -9.61
N LEU A 317 11.32 -22.65 -9.90
CA LEU A 317 11.65 -23.15 -11.25
C LEU A 317 10.43 -23.37 -12.16
N ARG A 318 9.22 -23.32 -11.60
CA ARG A 318 7.95 -23.50 -12.32
C ARG A 318 7.06 -22.27 -12.17
N ASP A 319 6.43 -22.09 -11.01
CA ASP A 319 5.49 -20.98 -10.79
C ASP A 319 6.21 -19.63 -10.81
N GLY A 320 7.35 -19.55 -10.11
CA GLY A 320 8.22 -18.37 -10.13
C GLY A 320 8.69 -18.03 -11.55
N ASN A 321 9.20 -19.03 -12.28
CA ASN A 321 9.72 -18.87 -13.63
C ASN A 321 8.65 -18.45 -14.65
N GLN A 322 7.41 -18.96 -14.55
CA GLN A 322 6.33 -18.59 -15.46
C GLN A 322 5.95 -17.11 -15.35
N ALA A 323 6.09 -16.54 -14.15
CA ALA A 323 5.73 -15.15 -13.87
C ALA A 323 6.77 -14.11 -14.33
N LEU A 324 7.93 -14.55 -14.82
CA LEU A 324 9.01 -13.65 -15.25
C LEU A 324 8.71 -13.06 -16.63
N ILE A 325 9.08 -11.78 -16.80
CA ILE A 325 9.08 -11.11 -18.12
C ILE A 325 10.04 -11.85 -19.07
N ASP A 326 11.23 -12.18 -18.55
CA ASP A 326 12.26 -12.94 -19.25
C ASP A 326 12.49 -14.29 -18.54
N PRO A 327 11.81 -15.37 -18.97
CA PRO A 327 11.96 -16.69 -18.38
C PRO A 327 13.42 -17.12 -18.25
N MET A 328 13.71 -17.92 -17.23
CA MET A 328 15.04 -18.43 -16.95
C MET A 328 15.58 -19.22 -18.15
N SER A 329 16.80 -18.89 -18.56
CA SER A 329 17.57 -19.74 -19.47
C SER A 329 17.93 -21.07 -18.76
N PRO A 330 18.32 -22.13 -19.50
CA PRO A 330 18.75 -23.39 -18.88
C PRO A 330 19.85 -23.21 -17.81
N ALA A 331 20.79 -22.29 -18.04
CA ALA A 331 21.83 -21.95 -17.07
C ALA A 331 21.29 -21.27 -15.80
N ARG A 332 20.30 -20.38 -15.93
CA ARG A 332 19.62 -19.74 -14.79
C ARG A 332 18.78 -20.75 -14.00
N LYS A 333 18.08 -21.66 -14.69
CA LYS A 333 17.37 -22.77 -14.05
C LYS A 333 18.32 -23.69 -13.27
N MET A 334 19.43 -24.10 -13.89
CA MET A 334 20.41 -24.94 -13.18
C MET A 334 20.98 -24.23 -11.96
N ARG A 335 21.32 -22.94 -12.09
CA ARG A 335 21.85 -22.14 -10.98
C ARG A 335 20.85 -22.01 -9.82
N MET A 336 19.56 -21.83 -10.11
CA MET A 336 18.50 -21.80 -9.11
C MET A 336 18.33 -23.18 -8.45
N PHE A 337 18.32 -24.27 -9.22
CA PHE A 337 18.25 -25.63 -8.68
C PHE A 337 19.41 -25.95 -7.72
N GLU A 338 20.65 -25.66 -8.14
CA GLU A 338 21.85 -25.83 -7.30
C GLU A 338 21.77 -25.01 -6.00
N LEU A 339 21.25 -23.78 -6.06
CA LEU A 339 21.05 -22.94 -4.87
C LEU A 339 20.07 -23.60 -3.91
N LEU A 340 18.91 -24.03 -4.39
CA LEU A 340 17.86 -24.64 -3.56
C LEU A 340 18.35 -25.92 -2.87
N VAL A 341 19.07 -26.77 -3.61
CA VAL A 341 19.72 -27.97 -3.06
C VAL A 341 20.75 -27.59 -1.99
N LYS A 342 21.61 -26.60 -2.28
CA LYS A 342 22.63 -26.11 -1.33
C LYS A 342 22.01 -25.57 -0.05
N MET A 343 20.89 -24.84 -0.15
CA MET A 343 20.16 -24.28 0.99
C MET A 343 19.49 -25.36 1.85
N GLY A 344 19.23 -26.55 1.29
CA GLY A 344 18.66 -27.68 2.01
C GLY A 344 17.21 -28.04 1.66
N TYR A 345 16.61 -27.44 0.63
CA TYR A 345 15.28 -27.82 0.17
C TYR A 345 15.26 -29.29 -0.31
N LYS A 346 14.29 -30.06 0.18
CA LYS A 346 14.13 -31.49 -0.14
C LYS A 346 13.03 -31.75 -1.15
N GLU A 347 12.16 -30.79 -1.39
CA GLU A 347 11.15 -30.85 -2.45
C GLU A 347 11.26 -29.61 -3.35
N ILE A 348 11.37 -29.83 -4.66
CA ILE A 348 11.58 -28.74 -5.63
C ILE A 348 10.68 -28.97 -6.84
N GLU A 349 9.77 -28.05 -7.15
CA GLU A 349 8.96 -28.10 -8.37
C GLU A 349 9.75 -27.54 -9.55
N VAL A 350 10.15 -28.41 -10.47
CA VAL A 350 11.17 -28.11 -11.51
C VAL A 350 10.61 -27.69 -12.86
N GLY A 351 9.29 -27.82 -13.06
CA GLY A 351 8.65 -27.34 -14.29
C GLY A 351 7.26 -27.91 -14.58
N PHE A 352 6.71 -27.47 -15.72
CA PHE A 352 5.49 -27.98 -16.34
C PHE A 352 5.86 -28.65 -17.68
N PRO A 353 6.46 -29.86 -17.65
CA PRO A 353 7.15 -30.46 -18.80
C PRO A 353 6.21 -30.83 -19.97
N SER A 354 4.92 -31.02 -19.71
CA SER A 354 3.95 -31.28 -20.78
C SER A 354 3.48 -30.02 -21.51
N ALA A 355 3.55 -28.85 -20.87
CA ALA A 355 3.18 -27.57 -21.48
C ALA A 355 4.39 -26.81 -22.08
N SER A 356 5.62 -27.15 -21.67
CA SER A 356 6.85 -26.44 -22.04
C SER A 356 7.98 -27.41 -22.43
N GLU A 357 8.47 -27.29 -23.67
CA GLU A 357 9.62 -28.09 -24.15
C GLU A 357 10.91 -27.77 -23.38
N THR A 358 11.09 -26.52 -22.95
CA THR A 358 12.26 -26.11 -22.15
C THR A 358 12.19 -26.73 -20.76
N ASP A 359 11.00 -26.87 -20.18
CA ASP A 359 10.81 -27.55 -18.89
C ASP A 359 11.03 -29.05 -19.04
N PHE A 360 10.49 -29.66 -20.10
CA PHE A 360 10.73 -31.07 -20.41
C PHE A 360 12.24 -31.34 -20.53
N SER A 361 12.94 -30.53 -21.32
CA SER A 361 14.38 -30.65 -21.53
C SER A 361 15.17 -30.46 -20.23
N PHE A 362 14.74 -29.56 -19.35
CA PHE A 362 15.37 -29.34 -18.05
C PHE A 362 15.19 -30.54 -17.11
N VAL A 363 13.98 -31.11 -17.02
CA VAL A 363 13.74 -32.36 -16.26
C VAL A 363 14.63 -33.48 -16.81
N ARG A 364 14.69 -33.65 -18.14
CA ARG A 364 15.57 -34.64 -18.77
C ARG A 364 17.04 -34.41 -18.44
N GLN A 365 17.50 -33.15 -18.46
CA GLN A 365 18.86 -32.79 -18.10
C GLN A 365 19.19 -33.18 -16.66
N LEU A 366 18.28 -32.96 -15.70
CA LEU A 366 18.47 -33.36 -14.30
C LEU A 366 18.56 -34.88 -14.14
N VAL A 367 17.68 -35.62 -14.82
CA VAL A 367 17.62 -37.09 -14.77
C VAL A 367 18.84 -37.72 -15.45
N GLU A 368 19.15 -37.33 -16.68
CA GLU A 368 20.23 -37.93 -17.48
C GLU A 368 21.62 -37.56 -16.97
N GLY A 369 21.72 -36.41 -16.29
CA GLY A 369 22.94 -35.95 -15.65
C GLY A 369 23.15 -36.47 -14.22
N ASP A 370 22.20 -37.23 -13.67
CA ASP A 370 22.20 -37.68 -12.27
C ASP A 370 22.45 -36.53 -11.27
N LEU A 371 21.73 -35.41 -11.48
CA LEU A 371 21.95 -34.16 -10.77
C LEU A 371 21.03 -33.97 -9.56
N VAL A 372 20.04 -34.85 -9.38
CA VAL A 372 19.10 -34.80 -8.25
C VAL A 372 19.68 -35.63 -7.10
N PRO A 373 20.02 -35.03 -5.95
CA PRO A 373 20.51 -35.79 -4.80
C PRO A 373 19.51 -36.83 -4.30
N GLU A 374 20.01 -37.91 -3.66
CA GLU A 374 19.17 -39.02 -3.19
C GLU A 374 18.07 -38.60 -2.21
N ASP A 375 18.29 -37.54 -1.43
CA ASP A 375 17.36 -37.00 -0.44
C ASP A 375 16.46 -35.86 -0.97
N VAL A 376 16.49 -35.61 -2.29
CA VAL A 376 15.67 -34.59 -2.95
C VAL A 376 14.64 -35.25 -3.85
N THR A 377 13.37 -34.84 -3.70
CA THR A 377 12.25 -35.23 -4.57
C THR A 377 11.90 -34.06 -5.47
N ILE A 378 11.98 -34.26 -6.79
CA ILE A 378 11.49 -33.26 -7.74
C ILE A 378 9.97 -33.38 -7.94
N SER A 379 9.29 -32.25 -8.11
CA SER A 379 7.87 -32.20 -8.45
C SER A 379 7.67 -31.64 -9.86
N VAL A 380 6.72 -32.19 -10.61
CA VAL A 380 6.34 -31.71 -11.96
C VAL A 380 4.85 -31.48 -12.04
N LEU A 381 4.46 -30.32 -12.59
CA LEU A 381 3.05 -29.93 -12.73
C LEU A 381 2.45 -30.51 -14.01
N THR A 382 1.18 -30.93 -13.94
CA THR A 382 0.36 -31.29 -15.10
C THR A 382 -1.11 -30.88 -14.92
N GLN A 383 -1.76 -30.57 -16.04
CA GLN A 383 -3.22 -30.48 -16.10
C GLN A 383 -3.84 -31.87 -16.21
N ALA A 384 -5.12 -31.99 -15.85
CA ALA A 384 -5.91 -33.23 -15.90
C ALA A 384 -6.35 -33.61 -17.34
N ARG A 385 -5.40 -33.75 -18.26
CA ARG A 385 -5.61 -34.23 -19.64
C ARG A 385 -4.66 -35.38 -19.95
N GLU A 386 -5.16 -36.43 -20.59
CA GLU A 386 -4.39 -37.66 -20.85
C GLU A 386 -3.09 -37.40 -21.62
N ASP A 387 -3.13 -36.60 -22.68
CA ASP A 387 -1.95 -36.26 -23.49
C ASP A 387 -0.87 -35.50 -22.70
N LEU A 388 -1.28 -34.67 -21.74
CA LEU A 388 -0.37 -33.91 -20.88
C LEU A 388 0.16 -34.75 -19.73
N ILE A 389 -0.68 -35.59 -19.12
CA ILE A 389 -0.29 -36.51 -18.05
C ILE A 389 0.75 -37.51 -18.56
N GLU A 390 0.49 -38.15 -19.70
CA GLU A 390 1.42 -39.12 -20.29
C GLU A 390 2.79 -38.47 -20.55
N ARG A 391 2.80 -37.28 -21.15
CA ARG A 391 4.05 -36.54 -21.41
C ARG A 391 4.77 -36.13 -20.14
N THR A 392 4.04 -35.76 -19.08
CA THR A 392 4.62 -35.40 -17.78
C THR A 392 5.31 -36.62 -17.16
N VAL A 393 4.64 -37.77 -17.14
CA VAL A 393 5.20 -39.03 -16.68
C VAL A 393 6.45 -39.42 -17.47
N GLN A 394 6.42 -39.28 -18.80
CA GLN A 394 7.57 -39.58 -19.66
C GLN A 394 8.80 -38.73 -19.34
N SER A 395 8.61 -37.48 -18.88
CA SER A 395 9.75 -36.62 -18.51
C SER A 395 10.56 -37.20 -17.34
N LEU A 396 9.90 -37.93 -16.44
CA LEU A 396 10.47 -38.48 -15.22
C LEU A 396 11.18 -39.84 -15.40
N VAL A 397 11.14 -40.46 -16.58
CA VAL A 397 11.71 -41.80 -16.79
C VAL A 397 13.19 -41.84 -16.40
N GLY A 398 13.53 -42.63 -15.39
CA GLY A 398 14.88 -42.79 -14.86
C GLY A 398 15.19 -41.99 -13.58
N ILE A 399 14.23 -41.20 -13.06
CA ILE A 399 14.39 -40.54 -11.75
C ILE A 399 14.16 -41.53 -10.60
N HIS A 400 14.82 -41.31 -9.45
CA HIS A 400 14.64 -42.14 -8.25
C HIS A 400 13.40 -41.77 -7.43
N HIS A 401 13.18 -40.48 -7.15
CA HIS A 401 12.05 -39.97 -6.39
C HIS A 401 11.39 -38.80 -7.14
N ALA A 402 10.07 -38.84 -7.33
CA ALA A 402 9.35 -37.73 -7.95
C ALA A 402 7.90 -37.63 -7.49
N ASN A 403 7.40 -36.39 -7.43
CA ASN A 403 6.00 -36.08 -7.26
C ASN A 403 5.37 -35.67 -8.59
N ILE A 404 4.18 -36.18 -8.88
CA ILE A 404 3.34 -35.68 -9.98
C ILE A 404 2.26 -34.80 -9.36
N HIS A 405 2.32 -33.50 -9.63
CA HIS A 405 1.34 -32.52 -9.17
C HIS A 405 0.28 -32.31 -10.26
N MET A 406 -0.94 -32.76 -10.01
CA MET A 406 -2.08 -32.55 -10.90
C MET A 406 -3.07 -31.55 -10.31
N TYR A 407 -3.67 -30.71 -11.16
CA TYR A 407 -4.66 -29.74 -10.71
C TYR A 407 -5.81 -29.54 -11.70
N ASN A 408 -6.94 -29.03 -11.20
CA ASN A 408 -8.00 -28.42 -11.99
C ASN A 408 -8.82 -27.42 -11.15
N ALA A 409 -9.32 -26.36 -11.78
CA ALA A 409 -10.08 -25.32 -11.08
C ALA A 409 -11.45 -25.84 -10.64
N LEU A 410 -11.79 -25.62 -9.36
CA LEU A 410 -13.08 -26.04 -8.81
C LEU A 410 -14.08 -24.90 -8.64
N ALA A 411 -13.64 -23.64 -8.58
CA ALA A 411 -14.48 -22.54 -8.12
C ALA A 411 -15.76 -22.30 -8.97
N PRO A 412 -16.88 -21.86 -8.35
CA PRO A 412 -18.14 -21.60 -9.06
C PRO A 412 -18.01 -20.67 -10.28
N LEU A 413 -17.11 -19.69 -10.21
CA LEU A 413 -16.84 -18.78 -11.33
C LEU A 413 -16.25 -19.56 -12.51
N PHE A 414 -15.20 -20.36 -12.29
CA PHE A 414 -14.53 -21.15 -13.33
C PHE A 414 -15.46 -22.19 -13.93
N ARG A 415 -16.22 -22.92 -13.10
CA ARG A 415 -17.24 -23.86 -13.56
C ARG A 415 -18.25 -23.18 -14.50
N ARG A 416 -18.72 -21.98 -14.16
CA ARG A 416 -19.73 -21.24 -14.95
C ARG A 416 -19.18 -20.65 -16.24
N VAL A 417 -17.98 -20.03 -16.21
CA VAL A 417 -17.51 -19.16 -17.31
C VAL A 417 -16.31 -19.70 -18.09
N VAL A 418 -15.56 -20.66 -17.53
CA VAL A 418 -14.37 -21.24 -18.19
C VAL A 418 -14.70 -22.62 -18.74
N PHE A 419 -15.20 -23.51 -17.89
CA PHE A 419 -15.49 -24.90 -18.29
C PHE A 419 -16.91 -25.10 -18.83
N HIS A 420 -17.84 -24.25 -18.42
CA HIS A 420 -19.27 -24.42 -18.67
C HIS A 420 -19.79 -25.79 -18.19
N SER A 421 -19.35 -26.19 -16.99
CA SER A 421 -19.55 -27.52 -16.44
C SER A 421 -20.17 -27.51 -15.04
N GLY A 422 -20.84 -28.61 -14.68
CA GLY A 422 -21.39 -28.87 -13.35
C GLY A 422 -20.33 -29.32 -12.32
N LYS A 423 -20.76 -29.51 -11.07
CA LYS A 423 -19.90 -30.05 -10.00
C LYS A 423 -19.41 -31.47 -10.30
N ASP A 424 -20.32 -32.35 -10.73
CA ASP A 424 -19.98 -33.75 -11.03
C ASP A 424 -18.96 -33.85 -12.18
N GLU A 425 -19.16 -33.11 -13.27
CA GLU A 425 -18.24 -33.12 -14.42
C GLU A 425 -16.83 -32.65 -14.04
N VAL A 426 -16.71 -31.61 -13.19
CA VAL A 426 -15.40 -31.11 -12.75
C VAL A 426 -14.73 -32.07 -11.76
N LYS A 427 -15.50 -32.76 -10.92
CA LYS A 427 -15.00 -33.84 -10.06
C LYS A 427 -14.49 -35.02 -10.88
N ASP A 428 -15.25 -35.43 -11.90
CA ASP A 428 -14.88 -36.54 -12.79
C ASP A 428 -13.57 -36.26 -13.54
N ILE A 429 -13.27 -35.00 -13.88
CA ILE A 429 -11.98 -34.60 -14.44
C ILE A 429 -10.82 -34.92 -13.47
N ALA A 430 -10.98 -34.60 -12.19
CA ALA A 430 -9.97 -34.86 -11.17
C ALA A 430 -9.77 -36.36 -10.93
N VAL A 431 -10.88 -37.10 -10.77
CA VAL A 431 -10.86 -38.56 -10.57
C VAL A 431 -10.20 -39.26 -11.76
N ARG A 432 -10.66 -38.99 -12.98
CA ARG A 432 -10.11 -39.60 -14.20
C ARG A 432 -8.65 -39.20 -14.43
N GLY A 433 -8.29 -37.95 -14.13
CA GLY A 433 -6.91 -37.50 -14.18
C GLY A 433 -6.01 -38.31 -13.24
N THR A 434 -6.47 -38.59 -12.02
CA THR A 434 -5.75 -39.42 -11.04
C THR A 434 -5.58 -40.86 -11.54
N GLU A 435 -6.64 -41.46 -12.09
CA GLU A 435 -6.57 -42.80 -12.69
C GLU A 435 -5.53 -42.87 -13.83
N LEU A 436 -5.47 -41.82 -14.66
CA LEU A 436 -4.50 -41.72 -15.75
C LEU A 436 -3.07 -41.54 -15.24
N VAL A 437 -2.86 -40.71 -14.20
CA VAL A 437 -1.54 -40.57 -13.57
C VAL A 437 -1.05 -41.92 -13.07
N MET A 438 -1.88 -42.67 -12.34
CA MET A 438 -1.53 -44.01 -11.85
C MET A 438 -1.21 -44.97 -13.00
N LYS A 439 -2.10 -45.06 -14.00
CA LYS A 439 -1.92 -45.91 -15.20
C LYS A 439 -0.58 -45.64 -15.88
N HIS A 440 -0.25 -44.37 -16.12
CA HIS A 440 0.96 -44.00 -16.83
C HIS A 440 2.21 -44.17 -15.95
N ALA A 441 2.15 -43.81 -14.66
CA ALA A 441 3.25 -44.01 -13.73
C ALA A 441 3.62 -45.50 -13.62
N GLU A 442 2.64 -46.39 -13.44
CA GLU A 442 2.84 -47.86 -13.42
C GLU A 442 3.44 -48.40 -14.73
N SER A 443 3.16 -47.74 -15.86
CA SER A 443 3.63 -48.18 -17.18
C SER A 443 5.05 -47.73 -17.51
N TRP A 444 5.49 -46.58 -16.98
CA TRP A 444 6.72 -45.91 -17.41
C TRP A 444 7.76 -45.71 -16.30
N LEU A 445 7.36 -45.74 -15.02
CA LEU A 445 8.17 -45.38 -13.86
C LEU A 445 8.33 -46.56 -12.88
N ASP A 446 8.68 -47.73 -13.40
CA ASP A 446 8.78 -49.00 -12.65
C ASP A 446 9.88 -49.04 -11.57
N THR A 447 10.84 -48.12 -11.66
CA THR A 447 12.00 -48.00 -10.75
C THR A 447 11.98 -46.74 -9.91
N THR A 448 10.94 -45.91 -10.05
CA THR A 448 10.79 -44.62 -9.35
C THR A 448 9.84 -44.78 -8.16
N VAL A 449 10.20 -44.18 -7.04
CA VAL A 449 9.26 -43.97 -5.93
C VAL A 449 8.42 -42.73 -6.25
N ILE A 450 7.14 -42.94 -6.51
CA ILE A 450 6.21 -41.89 -6.96
C ILE A 450 5.35 -41.41 -5.80
N GLY A 451 5.41 -40.10 -5.55
CA GLY A 451 4.40 -39.39 -4.76
C GLY A 451 3.39 -38.67 -5.66
N TYR A 452 2.25 -38.31 -5.07
CA TYR A 452 1.16 -37.66 -5.78
C TYR A 452 0.67 -36.43 -5.03
N GLU A 453 0.53 -35.34 -5.76
CA GLU A 453 -0.01 -34.08 -5.26
C GLU A 453 -1.25 -33.69 -6.09
N TYR A 454 -2.34 -33.35 -5.41
CA TYR A 454 -3.56 -32.82 -6.03
C TYR A 454 -3.90 -31.44 -5.49
N SER A 455 -4.18 -30.51 -6.41
CA SER A 455 -4.66 -29.17 -6.11
C SER A 455 -6.08 -28.92 -6.61
N PRO A 456 -7.07 -28.71 -5.71
CA PRO A 456 -8.31 -28.02 -6.05
C PRO A 456 -8.03 -26.53 -6.35
N GLU A 457 -7.61 -26.20 -7.56
CA GLU A 457 -7.20 -24.84 -7.94
C GLU A 457 -8.36 -23.83 -7.75
N ILE A 458 -8.01 -22.61 -7.32
CA ILE A 458 -8.94 -21.59 -6.83
C ILE A 458 -9.67 -22.06 -5.55
N PHE A 459 -8.95 -22.75 -4.65
CA PHE A 459 -9.48 -23.30 -3.40
C PHE A 459 -10.18 -22.23 -2.55
N THR A 460 -9.56 -21.07 -2.35
CA THR A 460 -10.09 -20.01 -1.49
C THR A 460 -11.46 -19.50 -1.89
N SER A 461 -11.84 -19.61 -3.16
CA SER A 461 -13.17 -19.22 -3.68
C SER A 461 -14.04 -20.41 -4.08
N THR A 462 -13.64 -21.63 -3.73
CA THR A 462 -14.43 -22.85 -3.90
C THR A 462 -15.21 -23.16 -2.64
N GLU A 463 -16.41 -23.74 -2.78
CA GLU A 463 -17.18 -24.18 -1.62
C GLU A 463 -16.43 -25.29 -0.86
N LEU A 464 -16.08 -25.08 0.42
CA LEU A 464 -15.28 -26.04 1.19
C LEU A 464 -15.81 -27.48 1.17
N PRO A 465 -17.14 -27.75 1.31
CA PRO A 465 -17.65 -29.11 1.21
C PRO A 465 -17.40 -29.75 -0.15
N PHE A 466 -17.39 -28.96 -1.23
CA PHE A 466 -17.12 -29.46 -2.56
C PHE A 466 -15.62 -29.70 -2.78
N SER A 467 -14.75 -28.82 -2.29
CA SER A 467 -13.30 -29.08 -2.30
C SER A 467 -12.95 -30.37 -1.56
N LEU A 468 -13.56 -30.60 -0.38
CA LEU A 468 -13.39 -31.84 0.37
C LEU A 468 -13.88 -33.06 -0.42
N GLU A 469 -15.09 -32.99 -0.98
CA GLU A 469 -15.67 -34.08 -1.79
C GLU A 469 -14.73 -34.50 -2.94
N VAL A 470 -14.18 -33.53 -3.66
CA VAL A 470 -13.27 -33.82 -4.78
C VAL A 470 -11.95 -34.40 -4.28
N CYS A 471 -11.36 -33.86 -3.21
CA CYS A 471 -10.11 -34.37 -2.66
C CYS A 471 -10.25 -35.79 -2.07
N GLU A 472 -11.38 -36.09 -1.42
CA GLU A 472 -11.71 -37.43 -0.96
C GLU A 472 -11.86 -38.40 -2.14
N ALA A 473 -12.54 -37.99 -3.21
CA ALA A 473 -12.68 -38.82 -4.42
C ALA A 473 -11.34 -39.08 -5.12
N VAL A 474 -10.44 -38.08 -5.16
CA VAL A 474 -9.07 -38.27 -5.65
C VAL A 474 -8.28 -39.22 -4.73
N SER A 475 -8.46 -39.09 -3.41
CA SER A 475 -7.84 -39.99 -2.43
C SER A 475 -8.37 -41.42 -2.52
N ASP A 476 -9.64 -41.63 -2.88
CA ASP A 476 -10.23 -42.95 -3.13
C ASP A 476 -9.52 -43.69 -4.29
N VAL A 477 -9.07 -42.93 -5.30
CA VAL A 477 -8.32 -43.47 -6.44
C VAL A 477 -6.86 -43.72 -6.06
N TRP A 478 -6.18 -42.73 -5.47
CA TRP A 478 -4.77 -42.84 -5.10
C TRP A 478 -4.50 -43.89 -4.00
N GLN A 479 -5.47 -44.07 -3.10
CA GLN A 479 -5.40 -45.00 -1.96
C GLN A 479 -4.21 -44.72 -1.05
N PRO A 480 -4.17 -43.56 -0.36
CA PRO A 480 -3.05 -43.23 0.52
C PRO A 480 -2.98 -44.20 1.71
N GLU A 481 -1.76 -44.61 2.06
CA GLU A 481 -1.44 -45.52 3.16
C GLU A 481 -0.05 -45.19 3.76
N ASP A 482 0.38 -45.94 4.77
CA ASP A 482 1.68 -45.72 5.43
C ASP A 482 2.84 -45.87 4.43
N GLY A 483 3.66 -44.84 4.28
CA GLY A 483 4.74 -44.78 3.29
C GLY A 483 4.28 -44.40 1.87
N ARG A 484 2.99 -44.14 1.67
CA ARG A 484 2.38 -43.67 0.42
C ARG A 484 1.30 -42.64 0.73
N GLU A 485 1.72 -41.49 1.23
CA GLU A 485 0.81 -40.38 1.51
C GLU A 485 0.22 -39.76 0.22
N ILE A 486 -0.81 -38.94 0.38
CA ILE A 486 -1.25 -37.98 -0.64
C ILE A 486 -0.98 -36.56 -0.17
N ILE A 487 -0.49 -35.71 -1.07
CA ILE A 487 -0.38 -34.27 -0.82
C ILE A 487 -1.63 -33.59 -1.37
N LEU A 488 -2.42 -32.99 -0.49
CA LEU A 488 -3.53 -32.12 -0.88
C LEU A 488 -3.10 -30.68 -0.72
N ASN A 489 -2.78 -30.04 -1.84
CA ASN A 489 -2.33 -28.65 -1.86
C ASN A 489 -3.54 -27.72 -2.01
N LEU A 490 -3.70 -26.79 -1.07
CA LEU A 490 -4.89 -25.95 -0.93
C LEU A 490 -4.55 -24.49 -1.29
N PRO A 491 -4.43 -24.13 -2.58
CA PRO A 491 -3.84 -22.86 -2.97
C PRO A 491 -4.75 -21.66 -2.67
N ALA A 492 -4.18 -20.60 -2.12
CA ALA A 492 -4.78 -19.27 -2.24
C ALA A 492 -4.39 -18.65 -3.59
N THR A 493 -4.82 -19.27 -4.68
CA THR A 493 -4.50 -18.85 -6.06
C THR A 493 -4.80 -17.38 -6.30
N VAL A 494 -5.89 -16.91 -5.69
CA VAL A 494 -6.12 -15.49 -5.43
C VAL A 494 -6.36 -15.33 -3.93
N GLU A 495 -5.65 -14.41 -3.31
CA GLU A 495 -5.90 -14.02 -1.93
C GLU A 495 -7.17 -13.15 -1.85
N VAL A 496 -8.28 -13.70 -1.33
CA VAL A 496 -9.62 -13.07 -1.41
C VAL A 496 -10.13 -12.49 -0.08
N ALA A 497 -9.55 -12.87 1.05
CA ALA A 497 -9.98 -12.47 2.38
C ALA A 497 -8.77 -12.19 3.29
N THR A 498 -9.01 -11.88 4.56
CA THR A 498 -7.95 -11.76 5.57
C THR A 498 -7.38 -13.14 5.94
N PRO A 499 -6.11 -13.24 6.39
CA PRO A 499 -5.42 -14.51 6.58
C PRO A 499 -6.08 -15.46 7.59
N ASN A 500 -6.79 -14.91 8.59
CA ASN A 500 -7.55 -15.69 9.56
C ASN A 500 -8.69 -16.51 8.92
N VAL A 501 -9.25 -16.04 7.79
CA VAL A 501 -10.31 -16.77 7.07
C VAL A 501 -9.70 -17.98 6.36
N TYR A 502 -8.50 -17.83 5.78
CA TYR A 502 -7.78 -18.96 5.18
C TYR A 502 -7.38 -19.98 6.24
N ALA A 503 -6.89 -19.56 7.41
CA ALA A 503 -6.65 -20.45 8.54
C ALA A 503 -7.91 -21.21 8.99
N ASP A 504 -9.08 -20.55 9.04
CA ASP A 504 -10.36 -21.23 9.32
C ASP A 504 -10.73 -22.25 8.22
N GLN A 505 -10.46 -21.94 6.94
CA GLN A 505 -10.66 -22.88 5.82
C GLN A 505 -9.78 -24.14 5.98
N ILE A 506 -8.51 -23.96 6.33
CA ILE A 506 -7.55 -25.05 6.51
C ILE A 506 -7.90 -25.89 7.75
N GLU A 507 -8.20 -25.26 8.89
CA GLU A 507 -8.60 -25.99 10.10
C GLU A 507 -9.89 -26.78 9.87
N TRP A 508 -10.89 -26.17 9.22
CA TRP A 508 -12.12 -26.86 8.86
C TRP A 508 -11.84 -28.05 7.96
N PHE A 509 -11.08 -27.84 6.87
CA PHE A 509 -10.78 -28.89 5.89
C PHE A 509 -10.05 -30.07 6.53
N GLY A 510 -9.00 -29.80 7.31
CA GLY A 510 -8.23 -30.83 8.01
C GLY A 510 -9.06 -31.64 9.01
N ARG A 511 -10.04 -31.02 9.68
CA ARG A 511 -10.97 -31.72 10.59
C ARG A 511 -11.97 -32.63 9.86
N GLN A 512 -12.22 -32.40 8.58
CA GLN A 512 -13.20 -33.19 7.81
C GLN A 512 -12.59 -34.36 7.02
N LEU A 513 -11.26 -34.39 6.83
CA LEU A 513 -10.59 -35.46 6.09
C LEU A 513 -10.76 -36.82 6.78
N THR A 514 -11.15 -37.84 6.02
CA THR A 514 -11.32 -39.21 6.50
C THR A 514 -10.00 -39.95 6.69
N ARG A 515 -8.94 -39.53 5.98
CA ARG A 515 -7.60 -40.13 5.96
C ARG A 515 -6.50 -39.14 6.37
N ARG A 516 -6.78 -38.30 7.38
CA ARG A 516 -5.88 -37.21 7.79
C ARG A 516 -4.46 -37.69 8.12
N GLU A 517 -4.31 -38.91 8.64
CA GLU A 517 -3.01 -39.52 9.01
C GLU A 517 -2.13 -39.90 7.81
N ASN A 518 -2.74 -40.17 6.65
CA ASN A 518 -2.02 -40.44 5.39
C ASN A 518 -2.13 -39.28 4.39
N THR A 519 -2.51 -38.10 4.87
CA THR A 519 -2.69 -36.89 4.05
C THR A 519 -1.80 -35.77 4.55
N VAL A 520 -1.04 -35.18 3.64
CA VAL A 520 -0.27 -33.95 3.85
C VAL A 520 -1.10 -32.79 3.34
N ILE A 521 -1.45 -31.86 4.23
CA ILE A 521 -2.07 -30.60 3.82
C ILE A 521 -0.95 -29.63 3.44
N SER A 522 -0.84 -29.32 2.15
CA SER A 522 0.09 -28.32 1.62
C SER A 522 -0.59 -26.97 1.43
N LEU A 523 0.15 -25.90 1.71
CA LEU A 523 -0.27 -24.52 1.53
C LEU A 523 0.46 -23.91 0.34
N HIS A 524 -0.27 -23.26 -0.56
CA HIS A 524 0.32 -22.47 -1.66
C HIS A 524 -0.35 -21.09 -1.73
N PRO A 525 -0.03 -20.16 -0.81
CA PRO A 525 -0.69 -18.86 -0.81
C PRO A 525 0.01 -17.85 -1.73
N HIS A 526 -0.78 -17.18 -2.59
CA HIS A 526 -0.34 -15.96 -3.26
C HIS A 526 -0.55 -14.73 -2.36
N ASN A 527 -0.17 -13.55 -2.85
CA ASN A 527 -0.04 -12.35 -2.03
C ASN A 527 -0.92 -11.17 -2.50
N ASP A 528 -2.08 -11.41 -3.13
CA ASP A 528 -2.90 -10.36 -3.78
C ASP A 528 -3.37 -9.23 -2.83
N ARG A 529 -3.46 -9.51 -1.53
CA ARG A 529 -3.83 -8.56 -0.47
C ARG A 529 -2.66 -8.24 0.47
N GLY A 530 -1.46 -8.70 0.13
CA GLY A 530 -0.23 -8.45 0.87
C GLY A 530 -0.10 -9.25 2.17
N THR A 531 -0.87 -10.34 2.33
CA THR A 531 -0.88 -11.14 3.57
C THR A 531 -0.54 -12.62 3.38
N GLY A 532 0.14 -13.01 2.28
CA GLY A 532 0.49 -14.41 2.01
C GLY A 532 1.34 -15.08 3.11
N VAL A 533 2.30 -14.36 3.68
CA VAL A 533 3.12 -14.84 4.83
C VAL A 533 2.22 -15.11 6.05
N ALA A 534 1.37 -14.15 6.42
CA ALA A 534 0.44 -14.31 7.55
C ALA A 534 -0.59 -15.42 7.29
N ALA A 535 -1.10 -15.56 6.07
CA ALA A 535 -2.01 -16.64 5.70
C ALA A 535 -1.36 -18.00 5.91
N THR A 536 -0.07 -18.12 5.56
CA THR A 536 0.71 -19.35 5.70
C THR A 536 0.95 -19.69 7.17
N GLU A 537 1.48 -18.76 7.97
CA GLU A 537 1.78 -19.02 9.39
C GLU A 537 0.52 -19.38 10.20
N LEU A 538 -0.60 -18.68 9.98
CA LEU A 538 -1.85 -19.00 10.65
C LEU A 538 -2.43 -20.35 10.19
N ALA A 539 -2.25 -20.71 8.91
CA ALA A 539 -2.67 -22.00 8.38
C ALA A 539 -1.77 -23.17 8.87
N MET A 540 -0.48 -22.93 9.13
CA MET A 540 0.38 -23.89 9.82
C MET A 540 -0.13 -24.14 11.24
N MET A 541 -0.49 -23.08 11.98
CA MET A 541 -1.13 -23.21 13.31
C MET A 541 -2.48 -23.97 13.21
N ALA A 542 -3.20 -23.83 12.10
CA ALA A 542 -4.43 -24.57 11.80
C ALA A 542 -4.23 -26.07 11.51
N GLY A 543 -2.99 -26.53 11.37
CA GLY A 543 -2.65 -27.95 11.19
C GLY A 543 -2.28 -28.33 9.76
N ALA A 544 -1.76 -27.39 8.96
CA ALA A 544 -1.08 -27.71 7.72
C ALA A 544 0.33 -28.28 7.97
N ASP A 545 0.79 -29.13 7.05
CA ASP A 545 2.03 -29.92 7.22
C ASP A 545 3.15 -29.42 6.29
N ARG A 546 2.80 -28.77 5.18
CA ARG A 546 3.71 -28.43 4.08
C ARG A 546 3.41 -27.04 3.50
N VAL A 547 4.44 -26.36 3.00
CA VAL A 547 4.36 -25.03 2.41
C VAL A 547 5.09 -24.99 1.07
N GLU A 548 4.41 -24.42 0.08
CA GLU A 548 4.92 -24.11 -1.25
C GLU A 548 5.07 -22.60 -1.42
N GLY A 549 6.22 -22.16 -1.91
CA GLY A 549 6.47 -20.74 -2.17
C GLY A 549 7.70 -20.51 -3.03
N CYS A 550 8.12 -19.25 -3.12
CA CYS A 550 9.36 -18.89 -3.81
C CYS A 550 10.32 -18.10 -2.93
N LEU A 551 11.61 -18.16 -3.24
CA LEU A 551 12.59 -17.28 -2.61
C LEU A 551 12.28 -15.82 -2.96
N PHE A 552 12.18 -14.96 -1.93
CA PHE A 552 11.77 -13.56 -2.02
C PHE A 552 10.38 -13.34 -2.63
N GLY A 553 9.52 -14.37 -2.60
CA GLY A 553 8.11 -14.26 -2.92
C GLY A 553 7.80 -13.85 -4.36
N HIS A 554 8.63 -14.24 -5.33
CA HIS A 554 8.27 -14.07 -6.74
C HIS A 554 7.22 -15.11 -7.18
N GLY A 555 6.58 -14.87 -8.32
CA GLY A 555 5.44 -15.65 -8.78
C GLY A 555 4.40 -14.76 -9.45
N GLU A 556 3.27 -15.34 -9.88
CA GLU A 556 2.26 -14.62 -10.65
C GLU A 556 1.70 -13.37 -9.90
N ARG A 557 1.58 -12.24 -10.61
CA ARG A 557 1.03 -10.95 -10.14
C ARG A 557 1.76 -10.34 -8.94
N THR A 558 1.35 -10.73 -7.73
CA THR A 558 1.85 -10.26 -6.44
C THR A 558 2.84 -11.24 -5.82
N GLY A 559 3.00 -12.41 -6.45
CA GLY A 559 3.96 -13.43 -6.05
C GLY A 559 3.37 -14.52 -5.17
N ASN A 560 4.15 -15.58 -5.01
CA ASN A 560 3.93 -16.61 -4.00
C ASN A 560 4.32 -16.10 -2.62
N VAL A 561 3.98 -16.87 -1.58
CA VAL A 561 4.54 -16.64 -0.26
C VAL A 561 6.06 -16.74 -0.31
N ASP A 562 6.71 -15.83 0.43
CA ASP A 562 8.17 -15.77 0.49
C ASP A 562 8.75 -16.79 1.48
N LEU A 563 9.47 -17.78 0.94
CA LEU A 563 10.13 -18.82 1.73
C LEU A 563 11.28 -18.29 2.59
N VAL A 564 11.94 -17.20 2.18
CA VAL A 564 13.00 -16.58 3.00
C VAL A 564 12.38 -15.92 4.23
N THR A 565 11.31 -15.14 4.05
CA THR A 565 10.60 -14.54 5.18
C THR A 565 10.05 -15.60 6.14
N LEU A 566 9.41 -16.66 5.64
CA LEU A 566 8.88 -17.71 6.52
C LEU A 566 9.98 -18.45 7.30
N GLY A 567 11.06 -18.86 6.63
CA GLY A 567 12.19 -19.51 7.28
C GLY A 567 12.86 -18.61 8.33
N MET A 568 13.09 -17.34 8.00
CA MET A 568 13.69 -16.38 8.93
C MET A 568 12.76 -15.98 10.07
N ASN A 569 11.43 -15.99 9.86
CA ASN A 569 10.46 -15.79 10.93
C ASN A 569 10.59 -16.90 11.97
N LEU A 570 10.71 -18.17 11.55
CA LEU A 570 10.98 -19.30 12.46
C LEU A 570 12.31 -19.12 13.21
N PHE A 571 13.39 -18.84 12.47
CA PHE A 571 14.73 -18.62 13.04
C PHE A 571 14.72 -17.53 14.13
N SER A 572 14.09 -16.38 13.83
CA SER A 572 14.02 -15.25 14.78
C SER A 572 13.24 -15.55 16.06
N GLN A 573 12.42 -16.61 16.05
CA GLN A 573 11.64 -17.09 17.21
C GLN A 573 12.26 -18.33 17.86
N GLY A 574 13.48 -18.71 17.48
CA GLY A 574 14.20 -19.85 18.05
C GLY A 574 13.72 -21.22 17.55
N VAL A 575 13.02 -21.26 16.41
CA VAL A 575 12.63 -22.51 15.74
C VAL A 575 13.56 -22.74 14.55
N GLU A 576 14.18 -23.91 14.48
CA GLU A 576 15.08 -24.26 13.37
C GLU A 576 14.28 -24.39 12.05
N PRO A 577 14.58 -23.58 11.01
CA PRO A 577 13.83 -23.62 9.75
C PRO A 577 14.21 -24.82 8.87
N MET A 578 15.26 -25.56 9.21
CA MET A 578 15.85 -26.66 8.41
C MET A 578 16.36 -26.23 7.01
N ILE A 579 16.57 -24.92 6.81
CA ILE A 579 17.10 -24.29 5.60
C ILE A 579 18.23 -23.33 5.99
N ASP A 580 19.32 -23.31 5.23
CA ASP A 580 20.48 -22.44 5.48
C ASP A 580 20.28 -21.05 4.86
N PHE A 581 20.25 -20.03 5.72
CA PHE A 581 20.17 -18.60 5.36
C PHE A 581 21.42 -17.81 5.77
N SER A 582 22.53 -18.49 6.11
CA SER A 582 23.74 -17.88 6.67
C SER A 582 24.45 -16.90 5.75
N ASP A 583 24.28 -17.00 4.41
CA ASP A 583 24.71 -16.00 3.43
C ASP A 583 23.49 -15.54 2.60
N ILE A 584 22.65 -14.72 3.22
CA ILE A 584 21.42 -14.21 2.58
C ILE A 584 21.71 -13.34 1.36
N ASP A 585 22.92 -12.77 1.29
CA ASP A 585 23.38 -11.96 0.17
C ASP A 585 23.76 -12.81 -1.05
N GLU A 586 24.34 -14.01 -0.87
CA GLU A 586 24.51 -14.99 -1.96
C GLU A 586 23.15 -15.46 -2.50
N ILE A 587 22.20 -15.75 -1.60
CA ILE A 587 20.83 -16.13 -1.96
C ILE A 587 20.19 -15.01 -2.77
N ARG A 588 20.20 -13.77 -2.27
CA ARG A 588 19.68 -12.58 -2.96
C ARG A 588 20.31 -12.41 -4.35
N ARG A 589 21.64 -12.34 -4.44
CA ARG A 589 22.33 -12.15 -5.72
C ARG A 589 21.98 -13.23 -6.74
N THR A 590 21.87 -14.48 -6.28
CA THR A 590 21.53 -15.61 -7.15
C THR A 590 20.08 -15.53 -7.62
N VAL A 591 19.13 -15.21 -6.73
CA VAL A 591 17.72 -15.03 -7.10
C VAL A 591 17.55 -13.84 -8.06
N GLU A 592 18.19 -12.70 -7.81
CA GLU A 592 18.15 -11.53 -8.70
C GLU A 592 18.74 -11.86 -10.08
N TYR A 593 19.84 -12.62 -10.12
CA TYR A 593 20.41 -13.11 -11.39
C TYR A 593 19.48 -14.05 -12.13
N CYS A 594 18.86 -15.02 -11.44
CA CYS A 594 17.98 -16.00 -12.08
C CYS A 594 16.68 -15.36 -12.57
N THR A 595 16.05 -14.53 -11.74
CA THR A 595 14.74 -13.92 -12.01
C THR A 595 14.83 -12.64 -12.85
N GLN A 596 15.99 -11.96 -12.87
CA GLN A 596 16.15 -10.61 -13.44
C GLN A 596 15.24 -9.56 -12.77
N LEU A 597 14.80 -9.82 -11.54
CA LEU A 597 14.00 -8.92 -10.72
C LEU A 597 14.78 -8.56 -9.45
N PRO A 598 14.80 -7.28 -9.03
CA PRO A 598 15.49 -6.88 -7.81
C PRO A 598 14.69 -7.30 -6.57
N VAL A 599 15.39 -7.65 -5.49
CA VAL A 599 14.77 -7.74 -4.16
C VAL A 599 14.53 -6.32 -3.64
N HIS A 600 13.33 -6.05 -3.15
CA HIS A 600 12.95 -4.70 -2.72
C HIS A 600 13.83 -4.23 -1.53
N PRO A 601 14.24 -2.95 -1.44
CA PRO A 601 15.10 -2.47 -0.35
C PRO A 601 14.53 -2.65 1.07
N ARG A 602 13.22 -2.89 1.20
CA ARG A 602 12.53 -3.16 2.47
C ARG A 602 12.00 -4.59 2.59
N HIS A 603 12.42 -5.48 1.70
CA HIS A 603 12.04 -6.90 1.77
C HIS A 603 12.60 -7.50 3.07
N PRO A 604 11.78 -8.16 3.91
CA PRO A 604 12.23 -8.68 5.20
C PRO A 604 13.55 -9.45 5.10
N TYR A 605 14.43 -9.24 6.08
CA TYR A 605 15.74 -9.90 6.23
C TYR A 605 16.82 -9.61 5.16
N ALA A 606 16.46 -9.41 3.89
CA ALA A 606 17.45 -9.29 2.81
C ALA A 606 17.55 -7.90 2.16
N GLY A 607 16.52 -7.07 2.28
CA GLY A 607 16.48 -5.74 1.67
C GLY A 607 17.62 -4.84 2.16
N ASP A 608 18.06 -3.91 1.31
CA ASP A 608 19.20 -3.04 1.62
C ASP A 608 19.03 -2.24 2.93
N LEU A 609 17.80 -1.91 3.32
CA LEU A 609 17.50 -0.99 4.43
C LEU A 609 17.08 -1.68 5.73
N VAL A 610 17.02 -3.02 5.77
CA VAL A 610 16.40 -3.74 6.90
C VAL A 610 17.28 -3.79 8.16
N TYR A 611 18.59 -3.63 8.01
CA TYR A 611 19.55 -3.51 9.11
C TYR A 611 20.13 -2.09 9.25
N THR A 612 19.40 -1.09 8.74
CA THR A 612 19.82 0.31 8.73
C THR A 612 19.01 1.14 9.71
N ALA A 613 19.67 1.95 10.54
CA ALA A 613 19.01 2.93 11.41
C ALA A 613 19.35 4.37 10.98
N PHE A 614 18.34 5.11 10.53
CA PHE A 614 18.49 6.52 10.14
C PHE A 614 18.32 7.52 11.30
N SER A 615 17.62 7.13 12.37
CA SER A 615 17.42 7.99 13.53
C SER A 615 18.61 7.92 14.48
N GLY A 616 19.16 9.08 14.86
CA GLY A 616 20.24 9.14 15.85
C GLY A 616 19.87 8.53 17.20
N SER A 617 18.59 8.61 17.61
CA SER A 617 18.13 7.95 18.84
C SER A 617 18.13 6.42 18.73
N HIS A 618 17.81 5.88 17.55
CA HIS A 618 17.86 4.43 17.31
C HIS A 618 19.31 3.96 17.25
N GLN A 619 20.21 4.73 16.62
CA GLN A 619 21.64 4.43 16.56
C GLN A 619 22.26 4.36 17.97
N ASP A 620 21.95 5.32 18.85
CA ASP A 620 22.42 5.33 20.24
C ASP A 620 21.89 4.12 21.04
N ALA A 621 20.61 3.78 20.88
CA ALA A 621 20.02 2.63 21.55
C ALA A 621 20.60 1.28 21.06
N ILE A 622 20.79 1.11 19.74
CA ILE A 622 21.44 -0.07 19.16
C ILE A 622 22.85 -0.20 19.72
N LYS A 623 23.63 0.88 19.69
CA LYS A 623 25.00 0.88 20.22
C LYS A 623 25.05 0.40 21.67
N LYS A 624 24.18 0.93 22.54
CA LYS A 624 24.10 0.53 23.94
C LYS A 624 23.71 -0.93 24.12
N GLY A 625 22.77 -1.43 23.31
CA GLY A 625 22.39 -2.85 23.31
C GLY A 625 23.55 -3.76 22.93
N LEU A 626 24.28 -3.42 21.86
CA LEU A 626 25.44 -4.20 21.42
C LEU A 626 26.59 -4.18 22.46
N GLU A 627 26.88 -3.03 23.07
CA GLU A 627 27.89 -2.91 24.15
C GLU A 627 27.49 -3.73 25.39
N ALA A 628 26.20 -3.79 25.73
CA ALA A 628 25.69 -4.61 26.82
C ALA A 628 25.84 -6.11 26.50
N LEU A 629 25.44 -6.54 25.31
CA LEU A 629 25.60 -7.93 24.85
C LEU A 629 27.06 -8.39 24.90
N GLU A 630 28.01 -7.56 24.45
CA GLU A 630 29.44 -7.88 24.52
C GLU A 630 29.91 -8.06 25.97
N THR A 631 29.42 -7.22 26.89
CA THR A 631 29.75 -7.29 28.31
C THR A 631 29.17 -8.55 28.95
N GLU A 632 27.89 -8.82 28.73
CA GLU A 632 27.16 -9.97 29.28
C GLU A 632 27.75 -11.30 28.78
N ALA A 633 28.08 -11.39 27.49
CA ALA A 633 28.75 -12.56 26.92
C ALA A 633 30.15 -12.78 27.54
N ALA A 634 30.92 -11.71 27.74
CA ALA A 634 32.23 -11.79 28.38
C ALA A 634 32.14 -12.22 29.85
N GLU A 635 31.14 -11.74 30.59
CA GLU A 635 30.87 -12.15 31.98
C GLU A 635 30.40 -13.62 32.07
N ALA A 636 29.63 -14.08 31.09
CA ALA A 636 29.19 -15.47 30.97
C ALA A 636 30.29 -16.43 30.45
N GLY A 637 31.39 -15.90 29.92
CA GLY A 637 32.57 -16.67 29.53
C GLY A 637 32.48 -17.35 28.16
N HIS A 638 31.68 -16.83 27.23
CA HIS A 638 31.54 -17.36 25.87
C HIS A 638 31.51 -16.23 24.81
N PRO A 639 31.70 -16.52 23.52
CA PRO A 639 31.65 -15.51 22.46
C PRO A 639 30.28 -14.82 22.37
N VAL A 640 30.25 -13.56 21.92
CA VAL A 640 29.01 -12.78 21.75
C VAL A 640 28.03 -13.45 20.77
N GLY A 641 28.53 -14.11 19.73
CA GLY A 641 27.70 -14.86 18.78
C GLY A 641 27.07 -16.14 19.33
N GLU A 642 27.43 -16.55 20.56
CA GLU A 642 26.80 -17.66 21.27
C GLU A 642 25.86 -17.17 22.39
N HIS A 643 25.74 -15.85 22.58
CA HIS A 643 24.84 -15.25 23.58
C HIS A 643 23.44 -15.04 23.01
N PRO A 644 22.37 -15.18 23.83
CA PRO A 644 21.03 -14.81 23.41
C PRO A 644 20.98 -13.37 22.89
N TRP A 645 20.37 -13.18 21.72
CA TRP A 645 20.31 -11.87 21.07
C TRP A 645 19.32 -10.94 21.76
N GLU A 646 19.79 -9.77 22.18
CA GLU A 646 18.95 -8.69 22.75
C GLU A 646 19.49 -7.31 22.34
N ALA A 647 19.19 -6.87 21.11
CA ALA A 647 19.54 -5.52 20.65
C ALA A 647 18.27 -4.71 20.29
N PRO A 648 18.12 -3.47 20.77
CA PRO A 648 16.98 -2.62 20.40
C PRO A 648 16.87 -2.45 18.89
N TYR A 649 15.64 -2.53 18.35
CA TYR A 649 15.31 -2.31 16.92
C TYR A 649 15.85 -3.34 15.91
N LEU A 650 16.73 -4.26 16.30
CA LEU A 650 17.26 -5.31 15.42
C LEU A 650 16.67 -6.66 15.84
N PRO A 651 15.78 -7.28 15.04
CA PRO A 651 15.10 -8.52 15.43
C PRO A 651 16.03 -9.74 15.51
N ILE A 652 17.16 -9.71 14.80
CA ILE A 652 18.21 -10.74 14.78
C ILE A 652 19.58 -10.07 14.72
N ASP A 653 20.67 -10.79 14.98
CA ASP A 653 22.01 -10.33 14.63
C ASP A 653 22.17 -10.36 13.10
N PRO A 654 22.45 -9.23 12.43
CA PRO A 654 22.71 -9.25 10.99
C PRO A 654 23.84 -10.22 10.60
N LYS A 655 24.80 -10.50 11.51
CA LYS A 655 25.90 -11.42 11.24
C LYS A 655 25.46 -12.86 11.06
N ASP A 656 24.35 -13.27 11.68
CA ASP A 656 23.82 -14.64 11.57
C ASP A 656 23.39 -14.99 10.14
N VAL A 657 23.15 -13.96 9.31
CA VAL A 657 22.79 -14.07 7.88
C VAL A 657 23.86 -13.48 6.96
N GLY A 658 25.08 -13.27 7.47
CA GLY A 658 26.21 -12.77 6.67
C GLY A 658 26.16 -11.27 6.36
N ARG A 659 25.31 -10.51 7.07
CA ARG A 659 25.15 -9.05 6.91
C ARG A 659 25.81 -8.31 8.07
N SER A 660 25.77 -6.98 7.99
CA SER A 660 26.24 -6.10 9.05
C SER A 660 25.22 -5.00 9.33
N TYR A 661 25.21 -4.50 10.57
CA TYR A 661 24.45 -3.31 10.93
C TYR A 661 25.10 -2.07 10.30
N GLU A 662 24.31 -1.27 9.58
CA GLU A 662 24.77 -0.04 8.94
C GLU A 662 24.20 1.20 9.63
N ALA A 663 25.06 1.94 10.34
CA ALA A 663 24.75 3.28 10.83
C ALA A 663 24.97 4.30 9.71
N VAL A 664 23.94 4.54 8.89
CA VAL A 664 24.01 5.55 7.83
C VAL A 664 23.91 6.95 8.45
N ILE A 665 25.04 7.66 8.51
CA ILE A 665 25.12 9.04 8.94
C ILE A 665 24.92 9.94 7.71
N ARG A 666 23.74 10.55 7.54
CA ARG A 666 23.54 11.59 6.52
C ARG A 666 24.32 12.84 6.94
N VAL A 667 25.16 13.41 6.07
CA VAL A 667 25.85 14.68 6.31
C VAL A 667 25.02 15.82 5.73
N ASN A 668 24.22 16.49 6.56
CA ASN A 668 23.58 17.77 6.22
C ASN A 668 24.21 18.90 7.03
N SER A 669 23.75 20.15 6.86
CA SER A 669 24.26 21.33 7.57
C SER A 669 24.20 21.25 9.10
N GLN A 670 23.57 20.21 9.67
CA GLN A 670 23.55 19.91 11.11
C GLN A 670 24.44 18.72 11.53
N SER A 671 24.89 17.86 10.62
CA SER A 671 25.51 16.56 10.94
C SER A 671 26.96 16.63 11.45
N GLY A 672 27.57 17.82 11.44
CA GLY A 672 28.81 18.09 12.16
C GLY A 672 30.07 17.37 11.65
N LYS A 673 31.22 17.81 12.18
CA LYS A 673 32.61 17.46 11.80
C LYS A 673 32.95 15.94 11.80
N GLY A 674 32.07 15.09 12.34
CA GLY A 674 32.27 13.65 12.43
C GLY A 674 31.93 12.87 11.15
N GLY A 675 30.94 13.32 10.38
CA GLY A 675 30.45 12.59 9.20
C GLY A 675 31.45 12.57 8.04
N VAL A 676 32.14 13.70 7.81
CA VAL A 676 33.13 13.84 6.72
C VAL A 676 34.36 12.95 6.94
N ALA A 677 34.89 12.93 8.16
CA ALA A 677 36.05 12.10 8.50
C ALA A 677 35.75 10.60 8.40
N TYR A 678 34.52 10.20 8.74
CA TYR A 678 34.08 8.82 8.61
C TYR A 678 34.06 8.37 7.15
N VAL A 679 33.45 9.14 6.24
CA VAL A 679 33.40 8.83 4.80
C VAL A 679 34.80 8.63 4.22
N ILE A 680 35.73 9.54 4.52
CA ILE A 680 37.12 9.46 4.05
C ILE A 680 37.83 8.20 4.58
N LYS A 681 37.57 7.81 5.83
CA LYS A 681 38.14 6.60 6.43
C LYS A 681 37.49 5.31 5.91
N SER A 682 36.17 5.26 5.78
CA SER A 682 35.44 4.04 5.41
C SER A 682 35.59 3.71 3.93
N GLU A 683 35.45 4.70 3.05
CA GLU A 683 35.43 4.52 1.59
C GLU A 683 36.83 4.62 0.97
N HIS A 684 37.71 5.48 1.51
CA HIS A 684 39.04 5.74 0.92
C HIS A 684 40.22 5.30 1.81
N LYS A 685 39.94 4.72 2.98
CA LYS A 685 40.93 4.18 3.92
C LYS A 685 41.94 5.20 4.46
N LEU A 686 41.65 6.49 4.36
CA LEU A 686 42.51 7.57 4.86
C LEU A 686 42.13 7.92 6.30
N ASP A 687 43.01 7.65 7.28
CA ASP A 687 42.78 7.96 8.69
C ASP A 687 43.33 9.35 9.02
N LEU A 688 42.53 10.37 8.74
CA LEU A 688 42.95 11.76 8.89
C LEU A 688 43.27 12.10 10.36
N PRO A 689 44.42 12.73 10.67
CA PRO A 689 44.69 13.28 11.99
C PRO A 689 43.58 14.21 12.48
N ARG A 690 43.33 14.25 13.79
CA ARG A 690 42.18 14.97 14.36
C ARG A 690 42.11 16.45 13.93
N ARG A 691 43.25 17.12 13.79
CA ARG A 691 43.32 18.53 13.36
C ARG A 691 43.02 18.68 11.87
N LEU A 692 43.50 17.77 11.03
CA LEU A 692 43.13 17.68 9.62
C LEU A 692 41.64 17.39 9.41
N GLN A 693 41.01 16.54 10.23
CA GLN A 693 39.55 16.31 10.18
C GLN A 693 38.77 17.62 10.38
N ILE A 694 39.22 18.45 11.32
CA ILE A 694 38.59 19.75 11.63
C ILE A 694 38.79 20.72 10.46
N GLU A 695 40.00 20.77 9.91
CA GLU A 695 40.35 21.65 8.79
C GLU A 695 39.55 21.29 7.53
N PHE A 696 39.52 20.01 7.15
CA PHE A 696 38.76 19.54 5.99
C PHE A 696 37.26 19.73 6.18
N SER A 697 36.72 19.50 7.38
CA SER A 697 35.32 19.80 7.67
C SER A 697 34.97 21.27 7.44
N GLY A 698 35.91 22.19 7.75
CA GLY A 698 35.77 23.61 7.43
C GLY A 698 35.80 23.91 5.94
N ALA A 699 36.62 23.20 5.16
CA ALA A 699 36.65 23.30 3.70
C ALA A 699 35.33 22.81 3.06
N VAL A 700 34.78 21.69 3.55
CA VAL A 700 33.48 21.15 3.11
C VAL A 700 32.33 22.11 3.46
N GLN A 701 32.35 22.74 4.64
CA GLN A 701 31.34 23.75 5.02
C GLN A 701 31.35 24.97 4.10
N LYS A 702 32.54 25.47 3.71
CA LYS A 702 32.64 26.56 2.74
C LYS A 702 32.06 26.19 1.36
N HIS A 703 32.06 24.91 1.01
CA HIS A 703 31.51 24.40 -0.25
C HIS A 703 29.98 24.25 -0.20
N THR A 704 29.39 24.01 0.99
CA THR A 704 27.94 23.84 1.18
C THR A 704 27.18 25.11 1.55
N ASP A 705 27.82 26.13 2.11
CA ASP A 705 27.13 27.39 2.47
C ASP A 705 26.62 28.19 1.24
N GLY A 706 27.04 27.85 0.02
CA GLY A 706 26.59 28.48 -1.23
C GLY A 706 25.32 27.85 -1.85
N GLU A 707 25.04 26.59 -1.55
CA GLU A 707 23.91 25.82 -2.06
C GLU A 707 23.40 24.96 -0.90
N GLY A 708 22.23 25.27 -0.33
CA GLY A 708 21.68 24.56 0.83
C GLY A 708 21.25 23.10 0.57
N GLY A 709 22.07 22.32 -0.13
CA GLY A 709 21.88 20.92 -0.51
C GLY A 709 22.75 19.95 0.29
N GLU A 710 22.30 18.70 0.33
CA GLU A 710 23.03 17.55 0.89
C GLU A 710 24.22 17.19 -0.03
N MET A 711 25.37 16.79 0.54
CA MET A 711 26.51 16.27 -0.23
C MET A 711 26.51 14.74 -0.23
N SER A 712 26.72 14.14 -1.41
CA SER A 712 26.98 12.70 -1.51
C SER A 712 28.41 12.35 -1.08
N SER A 713 28.71 11.07 -0.84
CA SER A 713 30.07 10.63 -0.55
C SER A 713 31.05 10.94 -1.70
N ALA A 714 30.56 10.85 -2.94
CA ALA A 714 31.32 11.23 -4.13
C ALA A 714 31.68 12.72 -4.15
N ASP A 715 30.77 13.60 -3.71
CA ASP A 715 31.04 15.04 -3.61
C ASP A 715 32.08 15.34 -2.53
N ILE A 716 31.98 14.65 -1.38
CA ILE A 716 32.96 14.76 -0.28
C ILE A 716 34.35 14.32 -0.76
N TRP A 717 34.44 13.22 -1.52
CA TRP A 717 35.71 12.74 -2.07
C TRP A 717 36.30 13.71 -3.10
N SER A 718 35.46 14.24 -4.00
CA SER A 718 35.88 15.24 -4.99
C SER A 718 36.45 16.49 -4.30
N ALA A 719 35.78 16.98 -3.25
CA ALA A 719 36.25 18.10 -2.45
C ALA A 719 37.57 17.79 -1.73
N PHE A 720 37.73 16.58 -1.18
CA PHE A 720 38.99 16.16 -0.54
C PHE A 720 40.15 16.15 -1.52
N ARG A 721 39.95 15.57 -2.70
CA ARG A 721 40.95 15.52 -3.77
C ARG A 721 41.36 16.90 -4.25
N ALA A 722 40.38 17.76 -4.55
CA ALA A 722 40.62 19.12 -5.02
C ALA A 722 41.39 19.95 -3.99
N GLU A 723 41.17 19.69 -2.70
CA GLU A 723 41.83 20.43 -1.62
C GLU A 723 43.26 19.93 -1.34
N TYR A 724 43.49 18.62 -1.32
CA TYR A 724 44.76 18.06 -0.84
C TYR A 724 45.58 17.28 -1.87
N LEU A 725 44.99 16.69 -2.91
CA LEU A 725 45.68 15.73 -3.78
C LEU A 725 45.93 16.27 -5.21
N ASP A 726 45.02 17.08 -5.73
CA ASP A 726 45.02 17.48 -7.14
C ASP A 726 45.68 18.86 -7.38
N ARG A 727 46.17 19.55 -6.34
CA ARG A 727 46.84 20.86 -6.44
C ARG A 727 48.32 20.73 -6.81
N GLU A 728 48.68 21.10 -8.03
CA GLU A 728 50.06 21.02 -8.55
C GLU A 728 50.81 22.36 -8.63
N ALA A 729 50.20 23.47 -8.20
CA ALA A 729 50.80 24.80 -8.24
C ALA A 729 50.68 25.50 -6.87
N PRO A 730 51.64 26.37 -6.50
CA PRO A 730 52.80 26.79 -7.29
C PRO A 730 53.98 25.82 -7.31
N LEU A 731 54.00 24.81 -6.45
CA LEU A 731 55.10 23.85 -6.31
C LEU A 731 54.68 22.45 -6.79
N HIS A 732 55.49 21.82 -7.64
CA HIS A 732 55.30 20.43 -8.08
C HIS A 732 56.58 19.64 -7.89
N LEU A 733 56.49 18.39 -7.42
CA LEU A 733 57.63 17.48 -7.28
C LEU A 733 57.70 16.53 -8.47
N GLU A 734 58.65 16.75 -9.38
CA GLU A 734 58.78 16.00 -10.63
C GLU A 734 59.58 14.70 -10.45
N ALA A 735 60.73 14.80 -9.76
CA ALA A 735 61.59 13.65 -9.52
C ALA A 735 62.28 13.78 -8.17
N VAL A 736 62.48 12.66 -7.48
CA VAL A 736 63.19 12.64 -6.22
C VAL A 736 64.05 11.39 -6.05
N HIS A 737 65.27 11.61 -5.61
CA HIS A 737 66.17 10.59 -5.12
C HIS A 737 66.62 10.94 -3.71
N SER A 738 66.37 10.03 -2.76
CA SER A 738 66.83 10.17 -1.38
C SER A 738 67.81 9.06 -1.06
N SER A 739 68.91 9.40 -0.37
CA SER A 739 69.91 8.44 0.10
C SER A 739 70.27 8.73 1.55
N GLY A 740 70.24 7.69 2.39
CA GLY A 740 70.63 7.78 3.79
C GLY A 740 72.13 7.52 3.98
N THR A 741 72.79 8.31 4.83
CA THR A 741 74.19 8.11 5.21
C THR A 741 74.31 7.44 6.59
N ARG A 742 75.41 6.71 6.84
CA ARG A 742 75.69 6.07 8.16
C ARG A 742 75.80 7.05 9.32
N ASP A 743 75.95 8.35 9.03
CA ASP A 743 76.08 9.43 10.03
C ASP A 743 74.71 10.00 10.46
N GLY A 744 73.60 9.40 10.03
CA GLY A 744 72.24 9.79 10.44
C GLY A 744 71.69 11.03 9.75
N ARG A 745 72.29 11.44 8.62
CA ARG A 745 71.74 12.50 7.74
C ARG A 745 71.26 11.88 6.42
N ASP A 746 70.12 12.37 5.95
CA ASP A 746 69.58 12.06 4.64
C ASP A 746 69.96 13.14 3.65
N TYR A 747 70.36 12.71 2.45
CA TYR A 747 70.65 13.57 1.32
C TYR A 747 69.54 13.43 0.27
N LEU A 748 69.03 14.56 -0.19
CA LEU A 748 67.94 14.67 -1.14
C LEU A 748 68.43 15.36 -2.42
N ASP A 749 68.24 14.70 -3.56
CA ASP A 749 68.35 15.28 -4.90
C ASP A 749 66.94 15.28 -5.51
N ALA A 750 66.32 16.44 -5.60
CA ALA A 750 64.96 16.60 -6.08
C ALA A 750 64.89 17.59 -7.24
N THR A 751 64.06 17.28 -8.23
CA THR A 751 63.62 18.25 -9.25
C THR A 751 62.23 18.72 -8.89
N VAL A 752 62.11 20.02 -8.60
CA VAL A 752 60.83 20.67 -8.31
C VAL A 752 60.52 21.70 -9.39
N VAL A 753 59.25 21.89 -9.68
CA VAL A 753 58.79 22.94 -10.60
C VAL A 753 58.10 24.01 -9.76
N VAL A 754 58.60 25.24 -9.82
CA VAL A 754 58.00 26.42 -9.15
C VAL A 754 57.46 27.35 -10.22
N ASP A 755 56.15 27.61 -10.20
CA ASP A 755 55.44 28.43 -11.20
C ASP A 755 55.76 28.03 -12.65
N GLY A 756 55.87 26.72 -12.92
CA GLY A 756 56.19 26.18 -14.24
C GLY A 756 57.69 26.19 -14.61
N THR A 757 58.57 26.66 -13.73
CA THR A 757 60.03 26.64 -13.95
C THR A 757 60.70 25.50 -13.16
N PRO A 758 61.44 24.59 -13.80
CA PRO A 758 62.13 23.50 -13.11
C PRO A 758 63.38 24.01 -12.38
N HIS A 759 63.55 23.54 -11.15
CA HIS A 759 64.68 23.80 -10.26
C HIS A 759 65.19 22.47 -9.70
N ARG A 760 66.51 22.35 -9.59
CA ARG A 760 67.14 21.21 -8.91
C ARG A 760 67.55 21.61 -7.51
N ILE A 761 67.17 20.80 -6.53
CA ILE A 761 67.44 20.96 -5.12
C ILE A 761 68.37 19.83 -4.68
N GLU A 762 69.53 20.20 -4.14
CA GLU A 762 70.50 19.30 -3.52
C GLU A 762 70.67 19.71 -2.06
N ALA A 763 69.99 19.01 -1.16
CA ALA A 763 69.91 19.42 0.25
C ALA A 763 70.09 18.23 1.20
N SER A 764 70.47 18.53 2.44
CA SER A 764 70.61 17.52 3.50
C SER A 764 69.79 17.88 4.73
N GLY A 765 69.33 16.86 5.45
CA GLY A 765 68.53 17.02 6.66
C GLY A 765 68.61 15.79 7.57
N ASN A 766 67.93 15.85 8.70
CA ASN A 766 67.77 14.70 9.60
C ASN A 766 66.69 13.70 9.13
N GLY A 767 66.12 13.93 7.94
CA GLY A 767 65.12 13.12 7.27
C GLY A 767 64.76 13.74 5.91
N PRO A 768 64.01 13.03 5.04
CA PRO A 768 63.71 13.48 3.68
C PRO A 768 62.83 14.75 3.67
N ILE A 769 61.86 14.87 4.58
CA ILE A 769 61.04 16.08 4.74
C ILE A 769 61.93 17.29 5.09
N ASN A 770 62.82 17.14 6.07
CA ASN A 770 63.69 18.25 6.49
C ASN A 770 64.67 18.64 5.39
N ALA A 771 65.21 17.67 4.64
CA ALA A 771 66.07 17.95 3.49
C ALA A 771 65.30 18.74 2.40
N LEU A 772 64.05 18.37 2.10
CA LEU A 772 63.23 19.10 1.13
C LEU A 772 62.93 20.54 1.61
N LEU A 773 62.55 20.71 2.87
CA LEU A 773 62.26 22.04 3.43
C LEU A 773 63.50 22.95 3.42
N ASN A 774 64.67 22.44 3.82
CA ASN A 774 65.93 23.19 3.75
C ASN A 774 66.23 23.63 2.31
N GLY A 775 66.06 22.71 1.35
CA GLY A 775 66.32 22.98 -0.05
C GLY A 775 65.34 23.96 -0.70
N LEU A 776 64.06 23.92 -0.32
CA LEU A 776 63.08 24.93 -0.74
C LEU A 776 63.38 26.30 -0.14
N GLY A 777 63.80 26.35 1.12
CA GLY A 777 64.21 27.60 1.79
C GLY A 777 65.48 28.22 1.17
N GLU A 778 66.42 27.42 0.68
CA GLU A 778 67.59 27.92 -0.08
C GLU A 778 67.19 28.47 -1.46
N LEU A 779 66.13 27.91 -2.07
CA LEU A 779 65.62 28.33 -3.37
C LEU A 779 64.96 29.72 -3.31
N ASP A 780 64.03 29.90 -2.36
CA ASP A 780 63.32 31.16 -2.12
C ASP A 780 62.87 31.21 -0.65
N GLY A 781 63.73 31.77 0.20
CA GLY A 781 63.52 31.81 1.65
C GLY A 781 62.44 32.77 2.12
N GLU A 782 61.90 33.66 1.28
CA GLU A 782 60.74 34.47 1.64
C GLU A 782 59.43 33.71 1.39
N ARG A 783 59.38 32.92 0.31
CA ARG A 783 58.19 32.15 -0.07
C ARG A 783 58.11 30.77 0.58
N PHE A 784 59.25 30.15 0.86
CA PHE A 784 59.34 28.79 1.39
C PHE A 784 60.01 28.72 2.78
N ASP A 785 59.86 29.74 3.62
CA ASP A 785 60.15 29.65 5.06
C ASP A 785 59.11 28.79 5.78
N VAL A 786 59.19 27.47 5.55
CA VAL A 786 58.17 26.50 5.95
C VAL A 786 58.70 25.62 7.07
N ARG A 787 57.90 25.47 8.13
CA ARG A 787 58.30 24.72 9.34
C ARG A 787 57.35 23.57 9.62
N LEU A 788 57.91 22.37 9.78
CA LEU A 788 57.15 21.15 10.13
C LEU A 788 56.69 21.20 11.60
N LEU A 789 55.39 21.01 11.84
CA LEU A 789 54.80 20.91 13.18
C LEU A 789 54.47 19.47 13.56
N ASP A 790 53.85 18.72 12.65
CA ASP A 790 53.36 17.37 12.92
C ASP A 790 53.43 16.50 11.67
N TYR A 791 53.56 15.20 11.89
CA TYR A 791 53.69 14.19 10.84
C TYR A 791 53.00 12.89 11.28
N ALA A 792 52.16 12.34 10.40
CA ALA A 792 51.58 11.01 10.55
C ALA A 792 51.61 10.26 9.22
N GLU A 793 51.71 8.94 9.28
CA GLU A 793 51.70 8.06 8.10
C GLU A 793 51.10 6.71 8.43
N HIS A 794 50.40 6.11 7.46
CA HIS A 794 49.97 4.71 7.53
C HIS A 794 49.80 4.08 6.14
N ALA A 795 49.71 2.75 6.08
CA ALA A 795 49.39 2.01 4.87
C ALA A 795 47.88 2.05 4.56
N LEU A 796 47.51 2.04 3.28
CA LEU A 796 46.12 1.99 2.81
C LEU A 796 45.63 0.56 2.51
N SER A 797 46.56 -0.36 2.24
CA SER A 797 46.28 -1.78 1.96
C SER A 797 47.37 -2.67 2.52
N ALA A 798 47.12 -3.99 2.58
CA ALA A 798 48.11 -4.98 3.00
C ALA A 798 48.76 -5.63 1.77
N GLY A 799 50.10 -5.77 1.76
CA GLY A 799 50.85 -6.41 0.66
C GLY A 799 52.13 -5.67 0.27
N GLY A 800 52.90 -6.24 -0.67
CA GLY A 800 54.15 -5.65 -1.17
C GLY A 800 53.95 -4.41 -2.07
N ASP A 801 52.75 -4.26 -2.64
CA ASP A 801 52.36 -3.15 -3.53
C ASP A 801 51.42 -2.15 -2.83
N ALA A 802 51.52 -2.04 -1.49
CA ALA A 802 50.64 -1.21 -0.69
C ALA A 802 50.92 0.29 -0.89
N LEU A 803 49.86 1.09 -1.04
CA LEU A 803 49.96 2.55 -1.04
C LEU A 803 50.15 3.05 0.41
N ALA A 804 51.00 4.07 0.58
CA ALA A 804 51.17 4.81 1.82
C ALA A 804 50.46 6.17 1.72
N ALA A 805 49.84 6.58 2.82
CA ALA A 805 49.28 7.91 2.99
C ALA A 805 50.06 8.65 4.09
N ALA A 806 50.58 9.83 3.75
CA ALA A 806 51.30 10.71 4.65
C ALA A 806 50.54 12.02 4.86
N TYR A 807 50.60 12.52 6.10
CA TYR A 807 49.95 13.73 6.57
C TYR A 807 50.98 14.63 7.23
N VAL A 808 51.11 15.86 6.75
CA VAL A 808 52.13 16.81 7.20
C VAL A 808 51.45 18.12 7.59
N GLU A 809 51.69 18.61 8.80
CA GLU A 809 51.22 19.92 9.25
C GLU A 809 52.38 20.91 9.21
N LEU A 810 52.23 21.98 8.44
CA LEU A 810 53.26 22.99 8.23
C LEU A 810 52.79 24.36 8.71
N VAL A 811 53.72 25.14 9.27
CA VAL A 811 53.64 26.60 9.27
C VAL A 811 54.16 27.10 7.94
N VAL A 812 53.35 27.85 7.21
CA VAL A 812 53.66 28.37 5.87
C VAL A 812 53.49 29.90 5.86
N PRO A 813 54.34 30.66 5.13
CA PRO A 813 54.18 32.11 5.00
C PRO A 813 52.85 32.47 4.31
N SER A 814 52.13 33.46 4.84
CA SER A 814 50.87 33.95 4.27
C SER A 814 50.84 35.47 4.20
N SER A 815 49.90 36.02 3.42
CA SER A 815 49.72 37.48 3.28
C SER A 815 49.39 38.19 4.60
N THR A 816 48.99 37.44 5.63
CA THR A 816 48.65 37.94 6.97
C THR A 816 49.66 37.55 8.06
N GLY A 817 50.77 36.90 7.68
CA GLY A 817 51.80 36.41 8.61
C GLY A 817 52.15 34.96 8.31
N GLU A 818 51.64 34.04 9.12
CA GLU A 818 51.88 32.60 9.01
C GLU A 818 50.56 31.84 9.15
N ASP A 819 50.31 30.87 8.27
CA ASP A 819 49.18 29.95 8.37
C ASP A 819 49.66 28.57 8.80
N VAL A 820 48.82 27.83 9.52
CA VAL A 820 49.06 26.42 9.86
C VAL A 820 48.16 25.57 8.98
N LEU A 821 48.75 24.83 8.05
CA LEU A 821 48.03 24.04 7.05
C LEU A 821 48.48 22.59 7.05
N TRP A 822 47.51 21.69 6.87
CA TRP A 822 47.80 20.28 6.59
C TRP A 822 47.97 20.02 5.09
N GLY A 823 48.85 19.07 4.77
CA GLY A 823 49.01 18.50 3.43
C GLY A 823 48.90 16.98 3.48
N VAL A 824 48.40 16.40 2.39
CA VAL A 824 48.20 14.96 2.27
C VAL A 824 48.91 14.47 1.01
N GLY A 825 49.65 13.37 1.13
CA GLY A 825 50.32 12.72 0.01
C GLY A 825 50.04 11.23 -0.01
N VAL A 826 49.73 10.69 -1.20
CA VAL A 826 49.53 9.25 -1.40
C VAL A 826 50.51 8.75 -2.45
N HIS A 827 51.25 7.70 -2.13
CA HIS A 827 52.19 7.06 -3.05
C HIS A 827 52.51 5.63 -2.63
N GLU A 828 52.93 4.78 -3.56
CA GLU A 828 53.52 3.45 -3.32
C GLU A 828 54.86 3.49 -2.55
N ASN A 829 55.44 4.68 -2.35
CA ASN A 829 56.70 4.87 -1.65
C ASN A 829 56.48 5.86 -0.50
N ILE A 830 56.78 5.43 0.73
CA ILE A 830 56.62 6.21 1.96
C ILE A 830 57.33 7.57 1.90
N VAL A 831 58.54 7.61 1.32
CA VAL A 831 59.30 8.86 1.17
C VAL A 831 58.59 9.77 0.20
N THR A 832 58.21 9.28 -0.97
CA THR A 832 57.49 10.10 -1.96
C THR A 832 56.13 10.58 -1.43
N ALA A 833 55.39 9.75 -0.68
CA ALA A 833 54.14 10.14 -0.04
C ALA A 833 54.36 11.31 0.94
N SER A 834 55.40 11.21 1.79
CA SER A 834 55.75 12.27 2.74
C SER A 834 56.13 13.59 2.07
N LEU A 835 56.86 13.54 0.94
CA LEU A 835 57.26 14.74 0.20
C LEU A 835 56.09 15.35 -0.59
N LYS A 836 55.20 14.51 -1.14
CA LYS A 836 53.94 14.99 -1.75
C LYS A 836 53.05 15.68 -0.71
N ALA A 837 53.01 15.20 0.53
CA ALA A 837 52.27 15.87 1.60
C ALA A 837 52.85 17.27 1.92
N VAL A 838 54.17 17.44 1.86
CA VAL A 838 54.80 18.78 1.99
C VAL A 838 54.36 19.71 0.86
N VAL A 839 54.43 19.22 -0.38
CA VAL A 839 54.01 19.99 -1.57
C VAL A 839 52.52 20.38 -1.47
N SER A 840 51.68 19.44 -1.07
CA SER A 840 50.24 19.65 -0.83
C SER A 840 50.00 20.79 0.15
N ALA A 841 50.66 20.80 1.31
CA ALA A 841 50.51 21.87 2.30
C ALA A 841 50.95 23.25 1.77
N VAL A 842 52.06 23.31 1.03
CA VAL A 842 52.56 24.57 0.43
C VAL A 842 51.58 25.12 -0.61
N ASN A 843 51.01 24.26 -1.46
CA ASN A 843 50.06 24.64 -2.51
C ASN A 843 48.68 25.09 -2.00
N ARG A 844 48.45 24.99 -0.69
CA ARG A 844 47.19 25.43 -0.07
C ARG A 844 47.23 26.87 0.43
N THR A 845 48.38 27.53 0.33
CA THR A 845 48.54 28.97 0.64
C THR A 845 47.98 29.91 -0.44
N SER A 846 47.73 29.39 -1.65
CA SER A 846 47.28 30.15 -2.83
C SER A 846 45.78 30.06 -3.09
#